data_AF-A0A1I0TFF6-F1
#
_entry.id   AF-A0A1I0TFF6-F1
#
_cell.length_a   1.000
_cell.length_b   1.000
_cell.length_c   1.000
_cell.angle_alpha   90.00
_cell.angle_beta   90.00
_cell.angle_gamma   90.00
#
_symmetry.space_group_name_H-M   'P 1'
#
loop_
_entity.id
_entity.type
_entity.pdbx_description
1 polymer ?
#
loop_
_entity_poly.entity_id
_entity_poly.type
_entity_poly.pdbx_seq_one_letter_code
_entity_poly.pdbx_strand_id
1 'polypeptide(L)'
;MRDTSLVNHLRCLVAEDRRIPADSPSRVGRIIRRFRPGILTLNGLMVHGNDAEYDIASQLNWLDDDARQKAETVVGSWSAAIGRIDVRSQNGKWQPIGTGWVTSPGGNGAPARIVTAGHLLCNMLQPDMSFKRRLARTEFDAALLRETRICFADRPPVGDSNDDGHNPRLQAVIWPHGLWDLMICELDRPLADIRTPPLTGTDWQPVSGAGLAVLGYPIDQDQIHAALGSTGFSQVFEGSLAWRRLSPGLLTEYDATLAPLAAPITAIAASLRHDASTLMGNSGAPVFCLTTGKVVGLHIRGGSYCKNDDPTYLTPTDHANQAVPLARALAEARLGIELLGAPNPQNLAPDAHRISVWTPSILEEDPDAEASIFVATNGRDLPADLLRAVVPDRPDTRDYYYSPPLTAPKDRVPVPDSADLRILNQGADPACVGFAMAALINAQHLRGRRKAAPVSARMLYEMALSHDEWLDESVGGTSLRAAIKGFFYSGVCSEESAPFVPGQSNWRLNRDIAAEARSVMPGAYYRLRHRLVDFQAAIQEAGAIIVSAYIHDGWFRSGGGRIRTIQLRHGRPADRAAHAFVALGYDDRGFIIQNSWGPGWGNWHERPGLACWTYEDWAQNVIDAWVLRLAPSAPDTFGLQPVLSLNEDTSMPKPLRRLPRPHHFALLGHIVHAERDMVVDRGRLGLGLAPLREAGALLRGQDPAKDSPHILLVYHDPFLGADAIARIAAYQTETLLKNGIFPLHIAYGVDEVATISARMLYEAEIVSKRFGASLNEASGYLERRAGRLCGRLVQDFCAGAARAADAGGPLWQARTALCAEASRGRAVSVLSFGTGSIAALAQHRLMRQSGNPPLHRLLLVGAIGPRPPADELGSARLREWRLPDAAEIGALPAYAGDWGDLVQAVQNAGAGPRAGDGSGSTLPGSIAGCCVEPALLNEIVTVLKGRAPSAQRQFRPV
;
A
#
# COMPACT_ATOMS: atom_id res chain seq x y z
N MET A 1 -18.93 -40.40 10.16
CA MET A 1 -17.52 -39.96 10.27
C MET A 1 -17.51 -38.61 10.97
N ARG A 2 -17.04 -38.60 12.21
CA ARG A 2 -16.88 -37.40 13.05
C ARG A 2 -15.49 -36.86 12.75
N ASP A 3 -15.38 -35.66 12.20
CA ASP A 3 -14.19 -34.83 12.40
C ASP A 3 -14.64 -33.59 13.18
N THR A 4 -14.12 -33.50 14.40
CA THR A 4 -14.62 -32.67 15.50
C THR A 4 -13.64 -31.54 15.84
N SER A 5 -12.64 -31.31 14.99
CA SER A 5 -11.58 -30.30 15.21
C SER A 5 -12.07 -28.88 14.89
N LEU A 6 -12.84 -28.69 13.82
CA LEU A 6 -13.31 -27.37 13.36
C LEU A 6 -14.41 -26.78 14.27
N VAL A 7 -15.33 -27.63 14.77
CA VAL A 7 -16.44 -27.20 15.65
C VAL A 7 -15.94 -26.86 17.06
N ASN A 8 -14.86 -27.47 17.53
CA ASN A 8 -14.25 -27.14 18.81
C ASN A 8 -13.37 -25.87 18.75
N HIS A 9 -12.72 -25.58 17.61
CA HIS A 9 -12.06 -24.29 17.39
C HIS A 9 -13.07 -23.13 17.31
N LEU A 10 -14.20 -23.33 16.63
CA LEU A 10 -15.27 -22.33 16.56
C LEU A 10 -16.01 -22.13 17.89
N ARG A 11 -16.12 -23.16 18.74
CA ARG A 11 -16.69 -23.01 20.09
C ARG A 11 -15.78 -22.24 21.04
N CYS A 12 -14.45 -22.31 20.90
CA CYS A 12 -13.54 -21.43 21.66
C CYS A 12 -13.66 -19.98 21.18
N LEU A 13 -13.68 -19.74 19.87
CA LEU A 13 -13.85 -18.39 19.30
C LEU A 13 -15.23 -17.77 19.63
N VAL A 14 -16.31 -18.55 19.64
CA VAL A 14 -17.67 -18.09 20.02
C VAL A 14 -17.85 -18.00 21.55
N ALA A 15 -17.06 -18.75 22.33
CA ALA A 15 -17.05 -18.63 23.80
C ALA A 15 -16.23 -17.43 24.29
N GLU A 16 -15.22 -16.99 23.54
CA GLU A 16 -14.51 -15.72 23.79
C GLU A 16 -15.39 -14.50 23.43
N ASP A 17 -16.19 -14.58 22.37
CA ASP A 17 -17.05 -13.47 21.93
C ASP A 17 -18.27 -13.21 22.86
N ARG A 18 -18.69 -14.23 23.63
CA ARG A 18 -19.84 -14.12 24.56
C ARG A 18 -19.49 -13.60 25.96
N ARG A 19 -18.22 -13.35 26.25
CA ARG A 19 -17.74 -12.81 27.55
C ARG A 19 -17.21 -11.38 27.45
N ILE A 20 -17.29 -10.77 26.28
CA ILE A 20 -16.81 -9.42 26.03
C ILE A 20 -18.05 -8.51 25.94
N PRO A 21 -18.16 -7.46 26.77
CA PRO A 21 -19.31 -6.57 26.72
C PRO A 21 -19.35 -5.78 25.39
N ALA A 22 -20.56 -5.35 25.01
CA ALA A 22 -20.93 -4.84 23.68
C ALA A 22 -20.24 -3.53 23.23
N ASP A 23 -19.29 -3.04 24.01
CA ASP A 23 -18.52 -1.81 23.87
C ASP A 23 -17.01 -2.04 23.62
N SER A 24 -16.57 -3.26 23.24
CA SER A 24 -15.15 -3.58 23.05
C SER A 24 -14.67 -3.76 21.59
N PRO A 25 -13.78 -2.89 21.06
CA PRO A 25 -13.15 -2.99 19.72
C PRO A 25 -11.70 -3.54 19.69
N SER A 26 -11.18 -3.80 18.47
CA SER A 26 -9.90 -4.46 18.12
C SER A 26 -8.60 -3.80 18.66
N ARG A 27 -7.49 -4.56 18.68
CA ARG A 27 -6.23 -4.29 19.41
C ARG A 27 -5.48 -3.00 18.99
N VAL A 28 -5.52 -2.57 17.72
CA VAL A 28 -4.92 -1.29 17.28
C VAL A 28 -5.85 -0.11 17.56
N GLY A 29 -7.17 -0.33 17.41
CA GLY A 29 -8.21 0.59 17.90
C GLY A 29 -8.14 0.80 19.41
N ARG A 30 -7.59 -0.16 20.17
CA ARG A 30 -7.35 -0.08 21.62
C ARG A 30 -6.28 0.94 22.00
N ILE A 31 -5.24 1.14 21.19
CA ILE A 31 -4.11 2.03 21.53
C ILE A 31 -4.45 3.48 21.20
N ILE A 32 -5.12 3.71 20.07
CA ILE A 32 -5.46 5.06 19.60
C ILE A 32 -6.76 5.59 20.24
N ARG A 33 -7.76 4.73 20.54
CA ARG A 33 -9.00 5.20 21.23
C ARG A 33 -8.92 5.20 22.75
N ARG A 34 -8.02 4.43 23.37
CA ARG A 34 -7.83 4.48 24.84
C ARG A 34 -6.90 5.62 25.27
N PHE A 35 -6.07 6.14 24.36
CA PHE A 35 -5.28 7.35 24.58
C PHE A 35 -5.71 8.44 23.61
N ARG A 36 -6.58 9.34 24.08
CA ARG A 36 -6.29 10.75 23.77
C ARG A 36 -4.87 10.97 24.30
N PRO A 37 -3.86 11.29 23.46
CA PRO A 37 -2.47 11.25 23.90
C PRO A 37 -2.28 12.28 25.00
N GLY A 38 -2.28 11.81 26.24
CA GLY A 38 -1.82 12.58 27.37
C GLY A 38 -0.34 12.78 27.21
N ILE A 39 0.05 14.00 26.84
CA ILE A 39 1.43 14.40 26.71
C ILE A 39 1.89 14.88 28.08
N LEU A 40 2.86 14.21 28.69
CA LEU A 40 3.48 14.72 29.91
C LEU A 40 4.43 15.86 29.50
N THR A 41 4.05 17.07 29.87
CA THR A 41 4.92 18.25 29.72
C THR A 41 5.95 18.29 30.85
N LEU A 42 6.91 19.21 30.72
CA LEU A 42 8.06 19.31 31.62
C LEU A 42 7.72 19.59 33.09
N ASN A 43 6.52 20.10 33.35
CA ASN A 43 6.02 20.44 34.68
C ASN A 43 5.27 19.27 35.35
N GLY A 44 5.27 18.07 34.75
CA GLY A 44 4.47 16.94 35.23
C GLY A 44 2.97 17.09 34.95
N LEU A 45 2.60 18.01 34.06
CA LEU A 45 1.20 18.31 33.70
C LEU A 45 0.85 17.69 32.34
N MET A 46 -0.35 17.12 32.24
CA MET A 46 -0.95 16.68 30.99
C MET A 46 -1.61 17.89 30.29
N VAL A 47 -1.17 18.21 29.08
CA VAL A 47 -1.64 19.39 28.33
C VAL A 47 -2.28 18.97 27.00
N HIS A 48 -3.51 19.43 26.79
CA HIS A 48 -4.29 19.33 25.54
C HIS A 48 -4.18 20.62 24.71
N GLY A 49 -4.67 20.63 23.47
CA GLY A 49 -4.34 21.68 22.49
C GLY A 49 -4.90 23.07 22.68
N ASN A 50 -5.59 23.26 23.79
CA ASN A 50 -6.13 24.52 24.27
C ASN A 50 -5.38 25.01 25.52
N ASP A 51 -4.22 24.42 25.84
CA ASP A 51 -3.42 24.69 27.04
C ASP A 51 -4.15 24.42 28.37
N ALA A 52 -5.22 23.63 28.35
CA ALA A 52 -5.96 23.24 29.56
C ALA A 52 -5.29 22.05 30.27
N GLU A 53 -5.12 22.17 31.60
CA GLU A 53 -4.53 21.15 32.47
C GLU A 53 -5.60 20.13 32.92
N TYR A 54 -5.25 18.84 32.89
CA TYR A 54 -6.14 17.74 33.32
C TYR A 54 -5.43 16.77 34.27
N ASP A 55 -6.21 16.10 35.13
CA ASP A 55 -5.72 15.12 36.11
C ASP A 55 -5.23 13.82 35.43
N ILE A 56 -3.95 13.53 35.60
CA ILE A 56 -3.26 12.33 35.10
C ILE A 56 -3.92 11.03 35.59
N ALA A 57 -4.46 11.00 36.82
CA ALA A 57 -5.06 9.81 37.40
C ALA A 57 -6.27 9.31 36.60
N SER A 58 -6.96 10.22 35.89
CA SER A 58 -8.17 9.91 35.12
C SER A 58 -7.90 9.46 33.67
N GLN A 59 -6.75 9.81 33.07
CA GLN A 59 -6.48 9.64 31.63
C GLN A 59 -5.39 8.60 31.30
N LEU A 60 -4.48 8.28 32.23
CA LEU A 60 -3.40 7.28 32.05
C LEU A 60 -3.57 6.08 33.00
N ASN A 61 -4.78 5.54 33.10
CA ASN A 61 -5.17 4.48 34.05
C ASN A 61 -4.49 3.10 33.86
N TRP A 62 -3.60 2.97 32.89
CA TRP A 62 -2.85 1.76 32.54
C TRP A 62 -1.38 1.83 32.98
N LEU A 63 -0.88 3.02 33.31
CA LEU A 63 0.41 3.22 33.98
C LEU A 63 0.16 3.15 35.48
N ASP A 64 0.87 2.27 36.17
CA ASP A 64 0.88 2.27 37.63
C ASP A 64 1.53 3.56 38.17
N ASP A 65 1.30 3.83 39.46
CA ASP A 65 1.76 5.06 40.10
C ASP A 65 3.31 5.17 40.12
N ASP A 66 4.02 4.03 40.15
CA ASP A 66 5.49 3.96 40.10
C ASP A 66 6.03 4.37 38.72
N ALA A 67 5.47 3.85 37.64
CA ALA A 67 5.85 4.21 36.27
C ALA A 67 5.55 5.68 35.96
N ARG A 68 4.47 6.23 36.52
CA ARG A 68 4.13 7.66 36.42
C ARG A 68 5.16 8.55 37.12
N GLN A 69 5.48 8.25 38.38
CA GLN A 69 6.50 8.98 39.13
C GLN A 69 7.86 8.94 38.43
N LYS A 70 8.18 7.81 37.79
CA LYS A 70 9.42 7.66 37.01
C LYS A 70 9.39 8.42 35.70
N ALA A 71 8.25 8.52 35.01
CA ALA A 71 8.12 9.38 33.83
C ALA A 71 8.35 10.86 34.20
N GLU A 72 7.76 11.35 35.29
CA GLU A 72 8.02 12.69 35.83
C GLU A 72 9.50 12.88 36.19
N THR A 73 10.11 11.89 36.84
CA THR A 73 11.53 11.93 37.21
C THR A 73 12.44 11.98 35.99
N VAL A 74 12.13 11.21 34.93
CA VAL A 74 12.88 11.22 33.66
C VAL A 74 12.83 12.60 33.03
N VAL A 75 11.63 13.19 32.98
CA VAL A 75 11.40 14.52 32.43
C VAL A 75 12.15 15.58 33.27
N GLY A 76 12.00 15.59 34.58
CA GLY A 76 12.67 16.55 35.45
C GLY A 76 14.19 16.43 35.46
N SER A 77 14.73 15.22 35.28
CA SER A 77 16.17 14.95 35.39
C SER A 77 16.93 15.11 34.07
N TRP A 78 16.31 14.76 32.94
CA TRP A 78 17.05 14.53 31.68
C TRP A 78 16.66 15.45 30.54
N SER A 79 15.61 16.25 30.70
CA SER A 79 15.13 17.10 29.61
C SER A 79 16.20 18.07 29.12
N ALA A 80 16.97 18.70 30.02
CA ALA A 80 18.07 19.61 29.65
C ALA A 80 19.11 18.98 28.69
N ALA A 81 19.21 17.64 28.65
CA ALA A 81 20.14 16.91 27.79
C ALA A 81 19.58 16.53 26.42
N ILE A 82 18.31 16.83 26.14
CA ILE A 82 17.61 16.41 24.91
C ILE A 82 17.28 17.66 24.10
N GLY A 83 17.75 17.72 22.87
CA GLY A 83 17.64 18.90 22.00
C GLY A 83 17.04 18.59 20.63
N ARG A 84 16.44 19.61 20.02
CA ARG A 84 15.97 19.59 18.63
C ARG A 84 17.12 19.90 17.70
N ILE A 85 17.26 19.11 16.65
CA ILE A 85 18.27 19.33 15.61
C ILE A 85 17.65 20.18 14.52
N ASP A 86 18.27 21.33 14.24
CA ASP A 86 17.90 22.23 13.15
C ASP A 86 19.06 22.34 12.13
N VAL A 87 18.75 22.33 10.84
CA VAL A 87 19.70 22.56 9.75
C VAL A 87 19.35 23.83 8.98
N ARG A 88 20.35 24.61 8.58
CA ARG A 88 20.16 25.82 7.78
C ARG A 88 19.93 25.48 6.32
N SER A 89 18.78 25.83 5.76
CA SER A 89 18.37 25.64 4.36
C SER A 89 19.20 26.46 3.37
N GLN A 90 19.09 26.12 2.07
CA GLN A 90 19.66 26.93 0.98
C GLN A 90 19.09 28.36 0.96
N ASN A 91 17.87 28.56 1.46
CA ASN A 91 17.24 29.89 1.56
C ASN A 91 17.61 30.63 2.86
N GLY A 92 18.60 30.13 3.62
CA GLY A 92 19.14 30.77 4.80
C GLY A 92 18.38 30.51 6.10
N LYS A 93 17.21 29.85 6.04
CA LYS A 93 16.30 29.60 7.17
C LYS A 93 16.66 28.34 7.97
N TRP A 94 16.43 28.37 9.28
CA TRP A 94 16.54 27.18 10.11
C TRP A 94 15.34 26.22 9.92
N GLN A 95 15.62 24.94 9.66
CA GLN A 95 14.62 23.88 9.50
C GLN A 95 14.87 22.75 10.49
N PRO A 96 13.89 22.37 11.32
CA PRO A 96 14.03 21.24 12.23
C PRO A 96 14.00 19.92 11.45
N ILE A 97 14.84 18.95 11.84
CA ILE A 97 14.96 17.66 11.14
C ILE A 97 14.87 16.44 12.07
N GLY A 98 15.07 16.61 13.38
CA GLY A 98 14.99 15.50 14.33
C GLY A 98 15.31 15.90 15.77
N THR A 99 15.54 14.89 16.59
CA THR A 99 15.95 15.01 17.99
C THR A 99 17.37 14.46 18.15
N GLY A 100 18.13 14.97 19.12
CA GLY A 100 19.39 14.38 19.56
C GLY A 100 19.56 14.58 21.06
N TRP A 101 20.47 13.84 21.68
CA TRP A 101 20.72 14.02 23.12
C TRP A 101 22.19 13.84 23.49
N VAL A 102 22.57 14.48 24.60
CA VAL A 102 23.95 14.56 25.08
C VAL A 102 24.37 13.21 25.66
N THR A 103 25.49 12.68 25.15
CA THR A 103 26.12 11.46 25.68
C THR A 103 27.45 11.75 26.34
N SER A 104 28.06 12.91 26.06
CA SER A 104 29.17 13.48 26.81
C SER A 104 29.05 15.01 26.82
N PRO A 105 29.05 15.68 27.99
CA PRO A 105 28.91 17.13 28.05
C PRO A 105 30.20 17.88 27.67
N GLY A 106 31.31 17.17 27.44
CA GLY A 106 32.62 17.79 27.24
C GLY A 106 33.20 18.38 28.53
N GLY A 107 34.31 19.09 28.43
CA GLY A 107 35.06 19.67 29.56
C GLY A 107 36.58 19.49 29.42
N ASN A 108 37.37 20.27 30.16
CA ASN A 108 38.84 20.26 30.10
C ASN A 108 39.42 20.40 28.68
N GLY A 109 38.80 21.24 27.84
CA GLY A 109 39.21 21.47 26.45
C GLY A 109 38.60 20.51 25.42
N ALA A 110 37.82 19.51 25.84
CA ALA A 110 37.07 18.62 24.94
C ALA A 110 35.66 19.16 24.64
N PRO A 111 35.20 19.11 23.38
CA PRO A 111 33.83 19.47 23.00
C PRO A 111 32.79 18.47 23.51
N ALA A 112 31.52 18.89 23.56
CA ALA A 112 30.41 18.01 23.89
C ALA A 112 30.07 17.07 22.72
N ARG A 113 29.47 15.92 23.03
CA ARG A 113 29.00 14.93 22.06
C ARG A 113 27.52 14.63 22.25
N ILE A 114 26.85 14.44 21.11
CA ILE A 114 25.46 14.02 21.05
C ILE A 114 25.32 12.75 20.19
N VAL A 115 24.25 12.01 20.42
CA VAL A 115 23.80 10.93 19.54
C VAL A 115 22.44 11.25 18.94
N THR A 116 22.23 10.81 17.71
CA THR A 116 20.96 10.96 16.98
C THR A 116 20.83 9.85 15.91
N ALA A 117 19.72 9.84 15.16
CA ALA A 117 19.47 8.86 14.11
C ALA A 117 20.36 9.11 12.89
N GLY A 118 20.96 8.04 12.36
CA GLY A 118 21.92 8.13 11.25
C GLY A 118 21.30 8.65 9.95
N HIS A 119 20.02 8.36 9.69
CA HIS A 119 19.32 8.80 8.49
C HIS A 119 19.15 10.32 8.40
N LEU A 120 19.31 11.05 9.51
CA LEU A 120 19.26 12.51 9.48
C LEU A 120 20.46 13.13 8.75
N LEU A 121 21.56 12.38 8.57
CA LEU A 121 22.77 12.87 7.92
C LEU A 121 22.50 13.41 6.51
N CYS A 122 21.61 12.77 5.73
CA CYS A 122 21.30 13.25 4.37
C CYS A 122 20.69 14.66 4.36
N ASN A 123 20.01 15.05 5.45
CA ASN A 123 19.45 16.40 5.58
C ASN A 123 20.48 17.42 6.08
N MET A 124 21.57 16.96 6.70
CA MET A 124 22.65 17.80 7.21
C MET A 124 23.74 18.08 6.17
N LEU A 125 23.87 17.26 5.14
CA LEU A 125 24.88 17.43 4.09
C LEU A 125 24.55 18.61 3.16
N GLN A 126 25.59 19.23 2.62
CA GLN A 126 25.48 20.19 1.53
C GLN A 126 24.77 19.55 0.33
N PRO A 127 24.02 20.34 -0.47
CA PRO A 127 23.40 19.84 -1.70
C PRO A 127 24.45 19.16 -2.58
N ASP A 128 24.08 18.05 -3.22
CA ASP A 128 24.93 17.25 -4.12
C ASP A 128 26.11 16.50 -3.47
N MET A 129 26.26 16.59 -2.13
CA MET A 129 27.25 15.81 -1.39
C MET A 129 26.64 14.53 -0.84
N SER A 130 27.36 13.41 -0.99
CA SER A 130 26.97 12.12 -0.42
C SER A 130 28.00 11.63 0.59
N PHE A 131 27.54 10.88 1.59
CA PHE A 131 28.42 10.33 2.63
C PHE A 131 28.17 8.82 2.80
N LYS A 132 29.25 8.04 2.74
CA LYS A 132 29.18 6.57 2.92
C LYS A 132 29.37 6.22 4.40
N ARG A 133 28.36 5.60 5.02
CA ARG A 133 28.49 5.06 6.39
C ARG A 133 29.47 3.89 6.43
N ARG A 134 30.25 3.77 7.50
CA ARG A 134 31.25 2.71 7.68
C ARG A 134 31.22 2.15 9.10
N LEU A 135 31.66 0.90 9.23
CA LEU A 135 31.81 0.22 10.53
C LEU A 135 33.07 0.70 11.24
N ALA A 136 34.02 1.29 10.51
CA ALA A 136 35.16 1.98 11.09
C ALA A 136 34.86 3.48 11.17
N ARG A 137 35.34 4.12 12.25
CA ARG A 137 35.44 5.58 12.33
C ARG A 137 36.17 6.10 11.10
N THR A 138 35.52 7.01 10.37
CA THR A 138 36.10 7.75 9.25
C THR A 138 36.32 9.19 9.67
N GLU A 139 37.44 9.78 9.24
CA GLU A 139 37.60 11.23 9.34
C GLU A 139 36.47 11.89 8.56
N PHE A 140 35.75 12.76 9.25
CA PHE A 140 34.59 13.43 8.71
C PHE A 140 34.96 14.86 8.37
N ASP A 141 34.83 15.22 7.11
CA ASP A 141 35.09 16.57 6.64
C ASP A 141 33.90 17.48 6.95
N ALA A 142 34.11 18.41 7.89
CA ALA A 142 33.10 19.38 8.31
C ALA A 142 32.62 20.29 7.16
N ALA A 143 33.40 20.45 6.08
CA ALA A 143 33.01 21.21 4.90
C ALA A 143 31.82 20.58 4.14
N LEU A 144 31.54 19.29 4.36
CA LEU A 144 30.42 18.59 3.75
C LEU A 144 29.07 18.92 4.39
N LEU A 145 29.06 19.54 5.57
CA LEU A 145 27.84 19.86 6.29
C LEU A 145 27.31 21.25 5.97
N ARG A 146 26.00 21.35 5.94
CA ARG A 146 25.27 22.59 6.13
C ARG A 146 25.36 22.99 7.60
N GLU A 147 25.26 24.29 7.85
CA GLU A 147 25.23 24.81 9.22
C GLU A 147 24.10 24.11 10.00
N THR A 148 24.47 23.34 11.02
CA THR A 148 23.56 22.50 11.80
C THR A 148 23.72 22.86 13.27
N ARG A 149 22.61 23.05 13.97
CA ARG A 149 22.58 23.41 15.40
C ARG A 149 21.70 22.46 16.19
N ILE A 150 21.93 22.40 17.49
CA ILE A 150 21.05 21.74 18.44
C ILE A 150 20.46 22.76 19.42
N CYS A 151 19.13 22.74 19.59
CA CYS A 151 18.41 23.63 20.49
C CYS A 151 17.82 22.86 21.67
N PHE A 152 18.28 23.17 22.88
CA PHE A 152 17.83 22.51 24.13
C PHE A 152 16.65 23.20 24.80
N ALA A 153 16.11 24.27 24.21
CA ALA A 153 14.95 24.96 24.73
C ALA A 153 13.70 24.06 24.68
N ASP A 154 12.83 24.21 25.68
CA ASP A 154 11.58 23.44 25.78
C ASP A 154 10.66 23.68 24.59
N ARG A 155 10.54 24.97 24.23
CA ARG A 155 9.88 25.47 23.04
C ARG A 155 10.89 26.25 22.22
N PRO A 156 11.60 25.60 21.29
CA PRO A 156 12.51 26.30 20.41
C PRO A 156 11.73 27.32 19.55
N PRO A 157 12.32 28.49 19.26
CA PRO A 157 11.64 29.52 18.48
C PRO A 157 11.33 29.03 17.05
N VAL A 158 10.25 29.60 16.48
CA VAL A 158 9.79 29.31 15.11
C VAL A 158 10.37 30.37 14.17
N GLY A 159 11.18 29.94 13.19
CA GLY A 159 11.79 30.81 12.17
C GLY A 159 13.17 31.40 12.53
N ASP A 160 13.60 32.42 11.76
CA ASP A 160 14.93 33.06 11.83
C ASP A 160 15.08 34.06 12.99
N SER A 161 14.44 33.82 14.14
CA SER A 161 14.72 34.64 15.34
C SER A 161 16.23 34.62 15.61
N ASN A 162 16.83 35.79 15.84
CA ASN A 162 18.27 35.96 16.04
C ASN A 162 18.82 34.86 16.96
N ASP A 163 19.64 33.99 16.36
CA ASP A 163 20.42 33.01 17.10
C ASP A 163 21.67 33.73 17.57
N ASP A 164 21.63 34.30 18.78
CA ASP A 164 22.71 35.10 19.38
C ASP A 164 23.98 34.26 19.70
N GLY A 165 24.19 33.13 19.02
CA GLY A 165 25.28 32.19 19.26
C GLY A 165 25.06 31.29 20.48
N HIS A 166 23.85 31.26 21.05
CA HIS A 166 23.50 30.47 22.23
C HIS A 166 23.33 28.98 21.94
N ASN A 167 22.86 28.59 20.74
CA ASN A 167 22.67 27.18 20.38
C ASN A 167 24.00 26.57 19.87
N PRO A 168 24.49 25.48 20.49
CA PRO A 168 25.70 24.79 20.02
C PRO A 168 25.59 24.35 18.56
N ARG A 169 26.70 24.44 17.83
CA ARG A 169 26.80 24.02 16.44
C ARG A 169 27.39 22.64 16.35
N LEU A 170 26.91 21.85 15.39
CA LEU A 170 27.52 20.58 15.06
C LEU A 170 28.82 20.86 14.31
N GLN A 171 29.94 20.49 14.91
CA GLN A 171 31.29 20.72 14.37
C GLN A 171 31.76 19.55 13.51
N ALA A 172 31.49 18.32 13.94
CA ALA A 172 31.86 17.11 13.20
C ALA A 172 30.87 15.96 13.43
N VAL A 173 30.75 15.06 12.46
CA VAL A 173 30.11 13.75 12.67
C VAL A 173 31.22 12.74 12.95
N ILE A 174 31.36 12.34 14.20
CA ILE A 174 32.42 11.43 14.64
C ILE A 174 32.24 10.05 14.01
N TRP A 175 31.00 9.56 13.96
CA TRP A 175 30.73 8.24 13.43
C TRP A 175 29.26 8.08 13.00
N PRO A 176 28.97 8.12 11.69
CA PRO A 176 27.71 7.67 11.15
C PRO A 176 27.77 6.15 10.97
N HIS A 177 27.15 5.42 11.89
CA HIS A 177 27.37 3.99 12.04
C HIS A 177 26.83 3.21 10.84
N GLY A 178 27.59 2.22 10.39
CA GLY A 178 27.27 1.49 9.15
C GLY A 178 26.31 0.31 9.30
N LEU A 179 26.06 -0.18 10.54
CA LEU A 179 25.05 -1.21 10.82
C LEU A 179 23.78 -0.61 11.45
N TRP A 180 23.93 -0.02 12.64
CA TRP A 180 22.86 0.71 13.32
C TRP A 180 22.53 2.05 12.66
N ASP A 181 21.25 2.40 12.62
CA ASP A 181 20.80 3.72 12.17
C ASP A 181 20.99 4.80 13.25
N LEU A 182 22.24 4.99 13.66
CA LEU A 182 22.67 6.00 14.63
C LEU A 182 23.89 6.74 14.13
N MET A 183 24.09 7.96 14.64
CA MET A 183 25.33 8.69 14.46
C MET A 183 25.72 9.46 15.71
N ILE A 184 27.03 9.56 15.95
CA ILE A 184 27.63 10.35 17.01
C ILE A 184 28.17 11.64 16.39
N CYS A 185 27.80 12.77 16.97
CA CYS A 185 28.21 14.10 16.52
C CYS A 185 28.91 14.86 17.64
N GLU A 186 29.82 15.73 17.27
CA GLU A 186 30.59 16.62 18.15
C GLU A 186 30.10 18.05 17.97
N LEU A 187 29.96 18.77 19.09
CA LEU A 187 29.52 20.15 19.13
C LEU A 187 30.71 21.11 19.21
N ASP A 188 30.50 22.36 18.79
CA ASP A 188 31.53 23.41 18.78
C ASP A 188 32.00 23.87 20.17
N ARG A 189 31.37 23.39 21.24
CA ARG A 189 31.65 23.78 22.62
C ARG A 189 31.24 22.70 23.62
N PRO A 190 31.82 22.71 24.84
CA PRO A 190 31.30 21.93 25.96
C PRO A 190 29.95 22.49 26.45
N LEU A 191 29.15 21.63 27.07
CA LEU A 191 27.85 21.95 27.66
C LEU A 191 27.97 21.89 29.18
N ALA A 192 28.35 23.01 29.79
CA ALA A 192 28.40 23.15 31.24
C ALA A 192 27.04 22.84 31.87
N ASP A 193 27.04 22.19 33.03
CA ASP A 193 25.86 21.89 33.85
C ASP A 193 24.80 20.95 33.24
N ILE A 194 25.03 20.41 32.03
CA ILE A 194 24.17 19.37 31.45
C ILE A 194 24.64 17.98 31.89
N ARG A 195 23.72 17.21 32.48
CA ARG A 195 23.96 15.81 32.87
C ARG A 195 23.56 14.86 31.73
N THR A 196 24.30 13.77 31.58
CA THR A 196 24.01 12.75 30.55
C THR A 196 22.94 11.77 31.04
N PRO A 197 21.91 11.47 30.22
CA PRO A 197 20.95 10.42 30.54
C PRO A 197 21.65 9.07 30.73
N PRO A 198 21.31 8.30 31.77
CA PRO A 198 21.99 7.05 32.07
C PRO A 198 21.60 5.98 31.04
N LEU A 199 22.60 5.34 30.44
CA LEU A 199 22.39 4.24 29.50
C LEU A 199 22.20 2.91 30.22
N THR A 200 21.47 2.01 29.57
CA THR A 200 21.40 0.62 30.03
C THR A 200 22.70 -0.14 29.79
N GLY A 201 22.96 -1.18 30.60
CA GLY A 201 24.12 -2.06 30.42
C GLY A 201 23.92 -3.07 29.29
N THR A 202 25.00 -3.71 28.83
CA THR A 202 24.96 -4.78 27.83
C THR A 202 24.23 -6.04 28.31
N ASP A 203 24.05 -6.16 29.63
CA ASP A 203 23.31 -7.22 30.31
C ASP A 203 21.78 -7.00 30.33
N TRP A 204 21.30 -5.80 29.96
CA TRP A 204 19.89 -5.49 29.96
C TRP A 204 19.12 -6.33 28.94
N GLN A 205 18.07 -7.00 29.42
CA GLN A 205 17.19 -7.81 28.60
C GLN A 205 15.82 -7.12 28.45
N PRO A 206 15.35 -6.90 27.21
CA PRO A 206 14.01 -6.38 26.97
C PRO A 206 12.94 -7.36 27.43
N VAL A 207 11.93 -6.83 28.11
CA VAL A 207 10.75 -7.59 28.57
C VAL A 207 9.52 -7.05 27.84
N SER A 208 8.84 -7.90 27.08
CA SER A 208 7.60 -7.55 26.40
C SER A 208 6.56 -7.03 27.40
N GLY A 209 5.90 -5.91 27.07
CA GLY A 209 4.96 -5.22 27.96
C GLY A 209 5.62 -4.30 28.99
N ALA A 210 6.95 -4.18 29.03
CA ALA A 210 7.61 -3.20 29.88
C ALA A 210 7.23 -1.77 29.48
N GLY A 211 6.95 -0.92 30.47
CA GLY A 211 6.68 0.50 30.26
C GLY A 211 7.91 1.22 29.68
N LEU A 212 7.72 1.90 28.57
CA LEU A 212 8.72 2.72 27.88
C LEU A 212 8.22 4.15 27.71
N ALA A 213 9.14 5.07 27.44
CA ALA A 213 8.81 6.44 27.09
C ALA A 213 9.82 7.02 26.10
N VAL A 214 9.33 7.73 25.08
CA VAL A 214 10.15 8.48 24.13
C VAL A 214 10.12 9.95 24.51
N LEU A 215 11.26 10.56 24.81
CA LEU A 215 11.35 11.97 25.15
C LEU A 215 12.02 12.73 24.00
N GLY A 216 11.26 13.50 23.23
CA GLY A 216 11.77 14.13 22.02
C GLY A 216 10.94 15.31 21.51
N TYR A 217 11.32 15.81 20.34
CA TYR A 217 10.68 16.96 19.70
C TYR A 217 9.88 16.53 18.47
N PRO A 218 8.55 16.45 18.53
CA PRO A 218 7.75 16.44 17.33
C PRO A 218 7.84 17.80 16.63
N ILE A 219 7.99 17.77 15.30
CA ILE A 219 8.12 18.98 14.48
C ILE A 219 6.74 19.51 14.09
N ASP A 220 6.59 20.84 14.08
CA ASP A 220 5.38 21.55 13.67
C ASP A 220 5.21 21.58 12.13
N GLN A 221 3.97 21.55 11.66
CA GLN A 221 3.57 21.00 10.37
C GLN A 221 3.54 21.97 9.18
N ASP A 222 4.07 23.19 9.28
CA ASP A 222 4.10 24.13 8.14
C ASP A 222 4.93 23.62 6.93
N GLN A 223 5.65 22.50 7.08
CA GLN A 223 6.37 21.81 6.00
C GLN A 223 5.76 20.44 5.62
N ILE A 224 4.62 20.07 6.18
CA ILE A 224 3.85 18.90 5.77
C ILE A 224 2.94 19.32 4.61
N HIS A 225 2.95 18.55 3.52
CA HIS A 225 2.04 18.73 2.39
C HIS A 225 0.60 18.85 2.93
N ALA A 226 -0.16 19.88 2.55
CA ALA A 226 -1.47 20.24 3.13
C ALA A 226 -2.49 19.07 3.27
N ALA A 227 -2.28 17.98 2.51
CA ALA A 227 -3.04 16.74 2.58
C ALA A 227 -2.85 15.91 3.86
N LEU A 228 -1.75 16.09 4.60
CA LEU A 228 -1.43 15.37 5.86
C LEU A 228 -1.77 16.21 7.10
N GLY A 229 -1.76 17.55 7.01
CA GLY A 229 -2.34 18.43 8.04
C GLY A 229 -3.86 18.21 8.23
N SER A 230 -4.52 17.69 7.19
CA SER A 230 -5.94 17.31 7.18
C SER A 230 -6.22 15.83 7.48
N THR A 231 -5.19 14.98 7.66
CA THR A 231 -5.39 13.64 8.23
C THR A 231 -5.45 13.81 9.74
N GLY A 232 -6.47 13.24 10.42
CA GLY A 232 -6.77 13.46 11.84
C GLY A 232 -5.65 13.21 12.86
N PHE A 233 -4.43 12.90 12.42
CA PHE A 233 -3.21 12.88 13.21
C PHE A 233 -2.93 14.23 13.91
N SER A 234 -3.17 15.39 13.27
CA SER A 234 -3.03 16.71 13.93
C SER A 234 -4.13 16.96 14.98
N GLN A 235 -5.31 16.38 14.80
CA GLN A 235 -6.42 16.42 15.76
C GLN A 235 -6.17 15.51 16.97
N VAL A 236 -5.39 14.43 16.81
CA VAL A 236 -4.95 13.56 17.91
C VAL A 236 -4.00 14.30 18.87
N PHE A 237 -3.13 15.17 18.36
CA PHE A 237 -2.16 15.93 19.18
C PHE A 237 -2.55 17.40 19.43
N GLU A 238 -3.80 17.76 19.09
CA GLU A 238 -4.45 19.07 19.29
C GLU A 238 -3.45 20.26 19.31
N GLY A 239 -3.05 20.80 18.15
CA GLY A 239 -2.51 22.17 18.04
C GLY A 239 -1.15 22.56 18.67
N SER A 240 -0.61 21.85 19.67
CA SER A 240 0.63 22.24 20.37
C SER A 240 1.83 21.38 19.93
N LEU A 241 2.24 21.51 18.68
CA LEU A 241 3.45 20.88 18.12
C LEU A 241 4.71 21.75 18.40
N ALA A 242 5.93 21.27 18.11
CA ALA A 242 7.22 21.94 18.39
C ALA A 242 7.72 22.03 19.86
N TRP A 243 6.98 21.52 20.85
CA TRP A 243 7.49 21.39 22.23
C TRP A 243 8.18 20.05 22.48
N ARG A 244 9.26 20.06 23.27
CA ARG A 244 9.84 18.85 23.87
C ARG A 244 8.80 18.16 24.74
N ARG A 245 8.65 16.85 24.57
CA ARG A 245 7.64 16.10 25.32
C ARG A 245 7.98 14.63 25.50
N LEU A 246 7.39 14.03 26.53
CA LEU A 246 7.47 12.59 26.78
C LEU A 246 6.21 11.90 26.24
N SER A 247 6.41 10.94 25.34
CA SER A 247 5.39 10.04 24.80
C SER A 247 5.53 8.66 25.46
N PRO A 248 4.62 8.27 26.37
CA PRO A 248 4.66 6.96 27.00
C PRO A 248 4.19 5.86 26.03
N GLY A 249 4.63 4.63 26.28
CA GLY A 249 4.22 3.43 25.55
C GLY A 249 4.70 2.16 26.23
N LEU A 250 4.55 1.03 25.54
CA LEU A 250 4.94 -0.30 25.95
C LEU A 250 5.91 -0.89 24.92
N LEU A 251 6.83 -1.71 25.40
CA LEU A 251 7.60 -2.60 24.53
C LEU A 251 6.66 -3.68 24.00
N THR A 252 6.61 -3.88 22.68
CA THR A 252 5.62 -4.77 22.05
C THR A 252 6.19 -6.17 21.83
N GLU A 253 7.34 -6.32 21.16
CA GLU A 253 8.07 -7.59 21.02
C GLU A 253 9.57 -7.32 20.77
N TYR A 254 10.45 -8.27 21.11
CA TYR A 254 11.88 -8.25 20.80
C TYR A 254 12.40 -9.69 20.63
N ASP A 255 13.11 -9.96 19.54
CA ASP A 255 13.73 -11.27 19.30
C ASP A 255 15.21 -11.27 19.71
N ALA A 256 15.49 -11.83 20.89
CA ALA A 256 16.85 -11.96 21.44
C ALA A 256 17.68 -13.07 20.78
N THR A 257 17.08 -13.95 19.97
CA THR A 257 17.72 -15.17 19.43
C THR A 257 18.56 -14.92 18.17
N LEU A 258 18.46 -13.74 17.57
CA LEU A 258 19.24 -13.34 16.40
C LEU A 258 20.73 -13.16 16.75
N ALA A 259 21.63 -13.90 16.08
CA ALA A 259 23.10 -13.80 16.16
C ALA A 259 23.75 -13.99 14.75
N PRO A 260 24.95 -13.45 14.45
CA PRO A 260 25.55 -12.17 14.86
C PRO A 260 25.11 -11.02 13.92
N LEU A 261 25.38 -9.77 14.33
CA LEU A 261 25.16 -8.55 13.54
C LEU A 261 26.16 -8.45 12.39
N ALA A 262 25.87 -9.11 11.27
CA ALA A 262 26.76 -9.14 10.10
C ALA A 262 26.33 -8.21 8.96
N ALA A 263 25.07 -7.72 8.98
CA ALA A 263 24.50 -6.89 7.92
C ALA A 263 23.44 -5.90 8.43
N PRO A 264 23.19 -4.78 7.73
CA PRO A 264 22.14 -3.82 8.11
C PRO A 264 20.75 -4.44 8.30
N ILE A 265 20.39 -5.44 7.49
CA ILE A 265 19.11 -6.17 7.60
C ILE A 265 19.00 -6.90 8.95
N THR A 266 20.10 -7.52 9.42
CA THR A 266 20.14 -8.18 10.75
C THR A 266 20.04 -7.17 11.90
N ALA A 267 20.55 -5.94 11.72
CA ALA A 267 20.42 -4.86 12.69
C ALA A 267 18.98 -4.33 12.76
N ILE A 268 18.29 -4.21 11.61
CA ILE A 268 16.86 -3.84 11.56
C ILE A 268 16.01 -4.91 12.24
N ALA A 269 16.23 -6.19 11.95
CA ALA A 269 15.51 -7.29 12.59
C ALA A 269 15.72 -7.33 14.12
N ALA A 270 16.89 -6.92 14.60
CA ALA A 270 17.23 -6.81 16.02
C ALA A 270 16.72 -5.52 16.69
N SER A 271 15.96 -4.65 16.01
CA SER A 271 15.50 -3.38 16.59
C SER A 271 14.44 -3.58 17.69
N LEU A 272 14.47 -2.75 18.73
CA LEU A 272 13.40 -2.68 19.73
C LEU A 272 12.12 -2.18 19.09
N ARG A 273 10.98 -2.73 19.51
CA ARG A 273 9.66 -2.34 19.01
C ARG A 273 8.77 -1.80 20.12
N HIS A 274 8.23 -0.60 19.96
CA HIS A 274 7.40 0.05 20.98
C HIS A 274 6.18 0.77 20.38
N ASP A 275 5.12 0.95 21.17
CA ASP A 275 3.86 1.58 20.70
C ASP A 275 3.69 3.05 21.12
N ALA A 276 4.72 3.68 21.70
CA ALA A 276 4.67 5.07 22.13
C ALA A 276 4.21 6.04 21.02
N SER A 277 3.41 7.04 21.36
CA SER A 277 2.85 7.99 20.38
C SER A 277 3.89 9.00 19.85
N THR A 278 4.63 8.61 18.81
CA THR A 278 5.69 9.44 18.17
C THR A 278 5.27 10.03 16.83
N LEU A 279 5.78 11.22 16.51
CA LEU A 279 5.60 11.95 15.24
C LEU A 279 6.93 12.19 14.51
N MET A 280 6.86 12.66 13.25
CA MET A 280 8.02 13.24 12.56
C MET A 280 8.74 14.26 13.46
N GLY A 281 10.07 14.15 13.53
CA GLY A 281 10.91 14.90 14.46
C GLY A 281 11.43 14.11 15.66
N ASN A 282 10.75 13.01 16.04
CA ASN A 282 11.24 12.13 17.11
C ASN A 282 12.38 11.19 16.66
N SER A 283 12.74 11.18 15.37
CA SER A 283 13.94 10.50 14.89
C SER A 283 15.16 10.98 15.67
N GLY A 284 15.86 10.05 16.32
CA GLY A 284 16.95 10.36 17.22
C GLY A 284 16.50 10.82 18.61
N ALA A 285 15.31 10.43 19.09
CA ALA A 285 14.92 10.62 20.48
C ALA A 285 15.31 9.42 21.37
N PRO A 286 15.72 9.64 22.64
CA PRO A 286 16.01 8.55 23.58
C PRO A 286 14.73 7.83 23.99
N VAL A 287 14.81 6.49 24.04
CA VAL A 287 13.76 5.62 24.57
C VAL A 287 14.14 5.17 25.98
N PHE A 288 13.41 5.65 26.99
CA PHE A 288 13.60 5.30 28.39
C PHE A 288 12.78 4.06 28.77
N CYS A 289 13.36 3.18 29.58
CA CYS A 289 12.59 2.17 30.30
C CYS A 289 12.06 2.77 31.61
N LEU A 290 10.73 2.82 31.74
CA LEU A 290 10.08 3.41 32.90
C LEU A 290 10.27 2.58 34.17
N THR A 291 10.70 1.33 34.09
CA THR A 291 11.07 0.54 35.28
C THR A 291 12.42 0.97 35.85
N THR A 292 13.41 1.23 35.00
CA THR A 292 14.81 1.49 35.40
C THR A 292 15.20 2.96 35.37
N GLY A 293 14.45 3.81 34.66
CA GLY A 293 14.79 5.22 34.40
C GLY A 293 15.97 5.40 33.44
N LYS A 294 16.44 4.33 32.79
CA LYS A 294 17.60 4.34 31.88
C LYS A 294 17.19 4.33 30.41
N VAL A 295 18.04 4.87 29.54
CA VAL A 295 17.87 4.82 28.09
C VAL A 295 18.21 3.41 27.59
N VAL A 296 17.24 2.77 26.95
CA VAL A 296 17.35 1.41 26.42
C VAL A 296 17.41 1.38 24.90
N GLY A 297 16.99 2.46 24.23
CA GLY A 297 17.01 2.55 22.77
C GLY A 297 17.12 3.96 22.21
N LEU A 298 17.40 4.03 20.90
CA LEU A 298 17.36 5.25 20.09
C LEU A 298 16.23 5.15 19.07
N HIS A 299 15.21 5.98 19.17
CA HIS A 299 14.07 5.96 18.25
C HIS A 299 14.52 6.35 16.84
N ILE A 300 14.26 5.50 15.84
CA ILE A 300 14.71 5.72 14.46
C ILE A 300 13.57 5.83 13.46
N ARG A 301 12.43 5.17 13.73
CA ARG A 301 11.34 5.14 12.76
C ARG A 301 10.01 4.99 13.46
N GLY A 302 9.04 5.79 13.05
CA GLY A 302 7.64 5.54 13.41
C GLY A 302 7.15 4.23 12.79
N GLY A 303 6.24 3.53 13.47
CA GLY A 303 5.56 2.37 12.89
C GLY A 303 4.90 2.75 11.56
N SER A 304 4.95 1.86 10.58
CA SER A 304 4.25 2.11 9.32
C SER A 304 2.76 2.05 9.59
N TYR A 305 2.03 3.13 9.30
CA TYR A 305 0.61 3.01 9.04
C TYR A 305 0.47 2.22 7.74
N CYS A 306 0.17 0.93 7.85
CA CYS A 306 -0.35 0.21 6.72
C CYS A 306 -1.67 0.87 6.34
N LYS A 307 -1.82 1.15 5.05
CA LYS A 307 -3.08 1.54 4.44
C LYS A 307 -4.07 0.36 4.36
N ASN A 308 -3.70 -0.84 4.81
CA ASN A 308 -4.46 -2.07 4.61
C ASN A 308 -4.68 -2.80 5.95
N ASP A 309 -5.94 -3.02 6.29
CA ASP A 309 -6.42 -3.84 7.43
C ASP A 309 -6.63 -5.30 6.98
N ASP A 310 -5.57 -6.11 6.81
CA ASP A 310 -5.71 -7.57 6.68
C ASP A 310 -5.51 -8.27 8.03
N PRO A 311 -6.52 -9.02 8.53
CA PRO A 311 -6.45 -9.73 9.81
C PRO A 311 -5.56 -10.99 9.81
N THR A 312 -4.91 -11.34 8.70
CA THR A 312 -4.00 -12.51 8.63
C THR A 312 -2.54 -12.19 8.98
N TYR A 313 -2.18 -10.90 9.06
CA TYR A 313 -0.93 -10.43 9.66
C TYR A 313 -1.13 -10.03 11.12
N LEU A 314 -1.15 -11.02 12.00
CA LEU A 314 -1.05 -10.78 13.43
C LEU A 314 0.31 -11.21 13.95
N THR A 315 1.31 -10.37 13.73
CA THR A 315 2.25 -10.07 14.82
C THR A 315 2.26 -8.56 15.08
N PRO A 316 1.96 -8.10 16.31
CA PRO A 316 2.02 -6.69 16.76
C PRO A 316 3.29 -5.90 16.40
N THR A 317 4.32 -6.56 15.87
CA THR A 317 5.66 -6.07 15.58
C THR A 317 5.72 -5.08 14.42
N ASP A 318 4.96 -5.24 13.33
CA ASP A 318 5.14 -4.41 12.12
C ASP A 318 4.47 -3.04 12.16
N HIS A 319 3.61 -2.82 13.15
CA HIS A 319 2.95 -1.53 13.44
C HIS A 319 3.62 -0.74 14.56
N ALA A 320 4.60 -1.33 15.24
CA ALA A 320 5.33 -0.69 16.32
C ALA A 320 6.43 0.23 15.77
N ASN A 321 6.67 1.32 16.49
CA ASN A 321 7.85 2.14 16.24
C ASN A 321 9.13 1.33 16.48
N GLN A 322 10.18 1.71 15.77
CA GLN A 322 11.48 1.05 15.83
C GLN A 322 12.48 1.94 16.56
N ALA A 323 13.28 1.29 17.41
CA ALA A 323 14.42 1.91 18.07
C ALA A 323 15.65 0.99 18.02
N VAL A 324 16.83 1.59 17.85
CA VAL A 324 18.10 0.85 17.97
C VAL A 324 18.25 0.35 19.42
N PRO A 325 18.46 -0.95 19.68
CA PRO A 325 18.72 -1.49 21.01
C PRO A 325 20.11 -1.06 21.52
N LEU A 326 20.16 -0.15 22.49
CA LEU A 326 21.45 0.33 23.00
C LEU A 326 22.25 -0.76 23.71
N ALA A 327 21.60 -1.71 24.38
CA ALA A 327 22.30 -2.85 25.01
C ALA A 327 23.12 -3.67 23.98
N ARG A 328 22.64 -3.78 22.73
CA ARG A 328 23.36 -4.46 21.65
C ARG A 328 24.36 -3.55 20.95
N ALA A 329 24.01 -2.29 20.70
CA ALA A 329 24.95 -1.33 20.13
C ALA A 329 26.19 -1.14 21.03
N LEU A 330 26.01 -1.12 22.35
CA LEU A 330 27.10 -0.99 23.33
C LEU A 330 27.95 -2.26 23.49
N ALA A 331 27.52 -3.40 22.94
CA ALA A 331 28.35 -4.60 22.88
C ALA A 331 29.51 -4.44 21.89
N GLU A 332 29.39 -3.54 20.92
CA GLU A 332 30.49 -3.10 20.07
C GLU A 332 31.39 -2.16 20.89
N ALA A 333 32.49 -2.70 21.43
CA ALA A 333 33.35 -2.00 22.38
C ALA A 333 33.75 -0.59 21.91
N ARG A 334 34.07 -0.44 20.62
CA ARG A 334 34.46 0.85 20.04
C ARG A 334 33.29 1.84 19.97
N LEU A 335 32.09 1.37 19.60
CA LEU A 335 30.90 2.21 19.59
C LEU A 335 30.53 2.66 21.01
N GLY A 336 30.62 1.77 21.99
CA GLY A 336 30.41 2.11 23.41
C GLY A 336 31.38 3.16 23.93
N ILE A 337 32.68 3.04 23.61
CA ILE A 337 33.71 4.02 23.97
C ILE A 337 33.41 5.40 23.37
N GLU A 338 33.12 5.46 22.07
CA GLU A 338 32.88 6.73 21.38
C GLU A 338 31.58 7.40 21.83
N LEU A 339 30.53 6.60 22.09
CA LEU A 339 29.24 7.10 22.56
C LEU A 339 29.36 7.69 23.98
N LEU A 340 30.16 7.07 24.85
CA LEU A 340 30.44 7.58 26.21
C LEU A 340 31.53 8.66 26.26
N GLY A 341 32.18 8.99 25.14
CA GLY A 341 33.26 9.97 25.08
C GLY A 341 34.52 9.56 25.86
N ALA A 342 34.74 8.26 26.05
CA ALA A 342 35.91 7.73 26.75
C ALA A 342 37.17 7.76 25.85
N PRO A 343 38.39 7.87 26.40
CA PRO A 343 39.62 7.88 25.61
C PRO A 343 39.75 6.57 24.82
N ASN A 344 39.96 6.68 23.50
CA ASN A 344 40.10 5.53 22.61
C ASN A 344 41.40 4.75 22.94
N PRO A 345 41.34 3.46 23.32
CA PRO A 345 42.54 2.65 23.52
C PRO A 345 43.31 2.52 22.21
N GLN A 346 44.59 2.87 22.20
CA GLN A 346 45.44 2.94 20.98
C GLN A 346 45.60 1.60 20.23
N ASN A 347 45.10 0.46 20.74
CA ASN A 347 45.35 -0.89 20.24
C ASN A 347 44.08 -1.75 19.97
N LEU A 348 42.88 -1.16 19.84
CA LEU A 348 41.70 -1.93 19.42
C LEU A 348 41.75 -2.24 17.92
N ALA A 349 41.83 -3.53 17.56
CA ALA A 349 41.78 -3.99 16.18
C ALA A 349 40.46 -3.53 15.50
N PRO A 350 40.47 -3.13 14.22
CA PRO A 350 39.23 -2.81 13.51
C PRO A 350 38.37 -4.08 13.37
N ASP A 351 37.10 -4.00 13.78
CA ASP A 351 36.14 -5.11 13.67
C ASP A 351 36.03 -5.58 12.21
N ALA A 352 36.21 -6.89 11.98
CA ALA A 352 36.55 -7.50 10.70
C ALA A 352 35.38 -7.63 9.68
N HIS A 353 34.39 -6.74 9.70
CA HIS A 353 33.20 -6.84 8.86
C HIS A 353 33.18 -5.75 7.76
N ARG A 354 33.26 -6.18 6.50
CA ARG A 354 33.14 -5.33 5.30
C ARG A 354 31.66 -4.94 5.09
N ILE A 355 31.37 -3.63 5.04
CA ILE A 355 30.04 -3.05 4.77
C ILE A 355 29.86 -2.68 3.29
N SER A 356 28.61 -2.78 2.78
CA SER A 356 28.07 -2.04 1.63
C SER A 356 27.00 -0.99 2.04
N VAL A 357 26.86 0.05 1.21
CA VAL A 357 26.55 1.46 1.52
C VAL A 357 25.08 1.83 1.28
N TRP A 358 24.59 2.86 1.99
CA TRP A 358 23.36 3.62 1.72
C TRP A 358 23.69 4.90 0.93
N THR A 359 22.96 5.24 -0.15
CA THR A 359 23.02 6.58 -0.80
C THR A 359 21.74 6.94 -1.55
N PRO A 360 21.24 8.20 -1.45
CA PRO A 360 20.17 8.77 -2.28
C PRO A 360 20.71 9.50 -3.54
N SER A 361 20.05 9.28 -4.70
CA SER A 361 20.02 10.04 -6.00
C SER A 361 21.26 10.88 -6.41
N ILE A 362 21.95 10.70 -7.54
CA ILE A 362 21.54 10.73 -8.97
C ILE A 362 22.50 9.83 -9.79
N LEU A 363 22.01 9.34 -10.93
CA LEU A 363 22.70 8.54 -11.95
C LEU A 363 24.11 9.05 -12.30
N GLU A 364 25.13 8.31 -11.87
CA GLU A 364 26.16 7.85 -12.79
C GLU A 364 26.18 6.32 -12.73
N GLU A 365 26.23 5.67 -13.89
CA GLU A 365 26.40 4.22 -13.99
C GLU A 365 27.68 3.83 -13.25
N ASP A 366 27.53 3.11 -12.15
CA ASP A 366 28.65 2.44 -11.49
C ASP A 366 29.20 1.40 -12.48
N PRO A 367 30.44 1.52 -12.97
CA PRO A 367 31.05 0.54 -13.87
C PRO A 367 31.15 -0.86 -13.21
N ASP A 368 31.05 -0.93 -11.88
CA ASP A 368 31.07 -2.16 -11.09
C ASP A 368 29.66 -2.70 -10.74
N ALA A 369 28.57 -2.05 -11.20
CA ALA A 369 27.19 -2.59 -11.09
C ALA A 369 26.97 -3.89 -11.90
N GLU A 370 27.98 -4.35 -12.65
CA GLU A 370 27.99 -5.66 -13.30
C GLU A 370 28.08 -6.85 -12.31
N ALA A 371 28.36 -6.61 -11.03
CA ALA A 371 28.31 -7.67 -10.04
C ALA A 371 26.84 -8.02 -9.67
N SER A 372 26.42 -9.26 -9.98
CA SER A 372 25.21 -9.85 -9.40
C SER A 372 25.26 -9.68 -7.89
N ILE A 373 24.37 -8.85 -7.33
CA ILE A 373 24.28 -8.58 -5.89
C ILE A 373 23.99 -9.84 -5.06
N PHE A 374 23.55 -10.92 -5.71
CA PHE A 374 23.43 -12.24 -5.13
C PHE A 374 24.77 -12.98 -5.19
N VAL A 375 25.56 -12.82 -4.13
CA VAL A 375 26.66 -13.76 -3.76
C VAL A 375 26.09 -14.82 -2.81
N ALA A 376 24.84 -15.26 -3.03
CA ALA A 376 24.27 -16.38 -2.30
C ALA A 376 24.85 -17.69 -2.85
N THR A 377 25.19 -18.63 -1.96
CA THR A 377 25.73 -19.94 -2.35
C THR A 377 24.66 -21.03 -2.42
N ASN A 378 23.48 -20.76 -1.84
CA ASN A 378 22.33 -21.65 -1.82
C ASN A 378 21.00 -20.85 -1.73
N GLY A 379 19.87 -21.54 -1.90
CA GLY A 379 18.53 -20.92 -1.85
C GLY A 379 18.13 -20.37 -0.48
N ARG A 380 18.62 -20.93 0.63
CA ARG A 380 18.28 -20.51 2.00
C ARG A 380 18.92 -19.18 2.40
N ASP A 381 20.00 -18.79 1.73
CA ASP A 381 20.71 -17.52 1.96
C ASP A 381 19.97 -16.33 1.33
N LEU A 382 18.90 -16.56 0.56
CA LEU A 382 18.08 -15.50 -0.01
C LEU A 382 17.24 -14.79 1.08
N PRO A 383 17.06 -13.46 0.99
CA PRO A 383 16.05 -12.74 1.76
C PRO A 383 14.69 -13.43 1.70
N ALA A 384 13.95 -13.41 2.82
CA ALA A 384 12.65 -14.08 2.95
C ALA A 384 11.65 -13.65 1.85
N ASP A 385 11.70 -12.38 1.45
CA ASP A 385 10.85 -11.83 0.39
C ASP A 385 11.18 -12.45 -0.99
N LEU A 386 12.46 -12.76 -1.25
CA LEU A 386 12.88 -13.42 -2.49
C LEU A 386 12.59 -14.92 -2.50
N LEU A 387 12.50 -15.57 -1.33
CA LEU A 387 12.08 -16.96 -1.24
C LEU A 387 10.65 -17.18 -1.77
N ARG A 388 9.80 -16.15 -1.64
CA ARG A 388 8.36 -16.21 -1.94
C ARG A 388 7.94 -15.33 -3.11
N ALA A 389 8.88 -14.63 -3.75
CA ALA A 389 8.62 -13.59 -4.76
C ALA A 389 7.68 -14.01 -5.91
N VAL A 390 7.48 -15.32 -6.13
CA VAL A 390 6.46 -15.86 -7.01
C VAL A 390 5.54 -16.83 -6.28
N VAL A 391 4.24 -16.69 -6.53
CA VAL A 391 3.21 -17.63 -6.07
C VAL A 391 2.68 -18.42 -7.29
N PRO A 392 2.45 -19.75 -7.18
CA PRO A 392 1.83 -20.52 -8.24
C PRO A 392 0.46 -20.00 -8.65
N ASP A 393 0.16 -20.02 -9.95
CA ASP A 393 -1.14 -19.65 -10.49
C ASP A 393 -2.22 -20.61 -9.98
N ARG A 394 -3.13 -20.10 -9.13
CA ARG A 394 -4.29 -20.87 -8.66
C ARG A 394 -5.11 -21.43 -9.84
N PRO A 395 -5.68 -22.63 -9.79
CA PRO A 395 -6.45 -23.18 -10.91
C PRO A 395 -7.62 -22.27 -11.32
N ASP A 396 -7.70 -21.92 -12.61
CA ASP A 396 -8.82 -21.19 -13.22
C ASP A 396 -9.26 -21.93 -14.48
N THR A 397 -10.52 -22.40 -14.51
CA THR A 397 -11.05 -23.18 -15.64
C THR A 397 -11.22 -22.34 -16.91
N ARG A 398 -11.10 -21.02 -16.80
CA ARG A 398 -11.20 -20.07 -17.93
C ARG A 398 -9.84 -19.80 -18.60
N ASP A 399 -8.74 -20.32 -18.05
CA ASP A 399 -7.43 -20.21 -18.69
C ASP A 399 -7.45 -20.90 -20.07
N TYR A 400 -7.11 -20.16 -21.11
CA TYR A 400 -6.91 -20.74 -22.44
C TYR A 400 -5.57 -21.48 -22.49
N TYR A 401 -5.61 -22.77 -22.80
CA TYR A 401 -4.39 -23.56 -22.98
C TYR A 401 -3.85 -23.45 -24.40
N TYR A 402 -2.54 -23.33 -24.51
CA TYR A 402 -1.85 -23.34 -25.80
C TYR A 402 -2.07 -24.68 -26.49
N SER A 403 -2.35 -24.63 -27.79
CA SER A 403 -2.50 -25.82 -28.63
C SER A 403 -1.40 -25.75 -29.69
N PRO A 404 -0.30 -26.52 -29.52
CA PRO A 404 0.84 -26.45 -30.43
C PRO A 404 0.45 -26.71 -31.89
N PRO A 405 1.02 -25.96 -32.86
CA PRO A 405 0.84 -26.27 -34.27
C PRO A 405 1.49 -27.62 -34.60
N LEU A 406 0.97 -28.33 -35.61
CA LEU A 406 1.56 -29.60 -36.10
C LEU A 406 2.91 -29.43 -36.83
N THR A 407 3.50 -28.24 -36.76
CA THR A 407 4.85 -28.01 -37.30
C THR A 407 5.85 -28.68 -36.38
N ALA A 408 6.73 -29.53 -36.95
CA ALA A 408 7.77 -30.17 -36.18
C ALA A 408 8.64 -29.13 -35.45
N PRO A 409 8.84 -29.25 -34.13
CA PRO A 409 9.84 -28.46 -33.43
C PRO A 409 11.22 -28.72 -34.03
N LYS A 410 11.99 -27.66 -34.24
CA LYS A 410 13.40 -27.76 -34.65
C LYS A 410 14.19 -28.40 -33.52
N ASP A 411 15.29 -29.08 -33.84
CA ASP A 411 16.21 -29.64 -32.85
C ASP A 411 16.81 -28.58 -31.93
N ARG A 412 16.91 -27.33 -32.42
CA ARG A 412 17.38 -26.18 -31.66
C ARG A 412 16.73 -24.89 -32.13
N VAL A 413 16.48 -23.99 -31.18
CA VAL A 413 16.09 -22.60 -31.43
C VAL A 413 17.13 -21.69 -30.77
N PRO A 414 17.92 -20.94 -31.56
CA PRO A 414 18.95 -20.06 -31.01
C PRO A 414 18.33 -18.85 -30.30
N VAL A 415 19.03 -18.35 -29.29
CA VAL A 415 18.71 -17.08 -28.62
C VAL A 415 19.17 -15.91 -29.50
N PRO A 416 18.39 -14.80 -29.63
CA PRO A 416 18.84 -13.58 -30.33
C PRO A 416 20.23 -13.12 -29.88
N ASP A 417 21.00 -12.39 -30.69
CA ASP A 417 22.37 -11.99 -30.32
C ASP A 417 22.43 -11.17 -29.02
N SER A 418 23.45 -11.39 -28.19
CA SER A 418 23.52 -10.82 -26.84
C SER A 418 23.69 -9.31 -26.80
N ALA A 419 24.28 -8.71 -27.84
CA ALA A 419 24.43 -7.25 -27.92
C ALA A 419 23.08 -6.51 -27.92
N ASP A 420 22.02 -7.16 -28.42
CA ASP A 420 20.70 -6.57 -28.51
C ASP A 420 19.76 -7.00 -27.36
N LEU A 421 20.15 -8.05 -26.62
CA LEU A 421 19.35 -8.60 -25.53
C LEU A 421 19.65 -7.89 -24.21
N ARG A 422 18.71 -7.07 -23.72
CA ARG A 422 18.88 -6.33 -22.47
C ARG A 422 18.69 -7.25 -21.25
N ILE A 423 19.78 -7.52 -20.54
CA ILE A 423 19.76 -8.21 -19.24
C ILE A 423 19.35 -7.21 -18.16
N LEU A 424 18.30 -7.53 -17.42
CA LEU A 424 17.75 -6.67 -16.37
C LEU A 424 18.28 -7.07 -14.98
N ASN A 425 18.19 -6.17 -14.01
CA ASN A 425 18.59 -6.41 -12.63
C ASN A 425 17.51 -5.92 -11.66
N GLN A 426 16.84 -6.85 -10.97
CA GLN A 426 15.78 -6.54 -10.00
C GLN A 426 16.29 -6.09 -8.64
N GLY A 427 17.59 -6.19 -8.38
CA GLY A 427 18.13 -5.94 -7.05
C GLY A 427 17.57 -6.93 -6.03
N ALA A 428 17.45 -6.52 -4.78
CA ALA A 428 16.97 -7.36 -3.67
C ALA A 428 15.43 -7.42 -3.58
N ASP A 429 14.71 -6.71 -4.44
CA ASP A 429 13.25 -6.62 -4.40
C ASP A 429 12.60 -7.89 -4.98
N PRO A 430 11.46 -8.34 -4.43
CA PRO A 430 10.70 -9.50 -4.92
C PRO A 430 9.92 -9.23 -6.22
N ALA A 431 10.52 -8.50 -7.17
CA ALA A 431 9.89 -8.03 -8.40
C ALA A 431 10.07 -8.96 -9.62
N CYS A 432 10.59 -10.17 -9.43
CA CYS A 432 10.98 -11.08 -10.52
C CYS A 432 9.89 -11.30 -11.58
N VAL A 433 8.62 -11.33 -11.20
CA VAL A 433 7.50 -11.47 -12.14
C VAL A 433 7.41 -10.30 -13.12
N GLY A 434 7.51 -9.06 -12.64
CA GLY A 434 7.50 -7.87 -13.49
C GLY A 434 8.73 -7.80 -14.40
N PHE A 435 9.89 -8.20 -13.88
CA PHE A 435 11.14 -8.28 -14.65
C PHE A 435 11.11 -9.37 -15.73
N ALA A 436 10.57 -10.55 -15.44
CA ALA A 436 10.39 -11.61 -16.41
C ALA A 436 9.42 -11.18 -17.52
N MET A 437 8.34 -10.47 -17.16
CA MET A 437 7.41 -9.92 -18.14
C MET A 437 8.06 -8.83 -19.01
N ALA A 438 8.87 -7.93 -18.43
CA ALA A 438 9.62 -6.93 -19.19
C ALA A 438 10.61 -7.57 -20.16
N ALA A 439 11.35 -8.59 -19.71
CA ALA A 439 12.28 -9.35 -20.55
C ALA A 439 11.57 -10.03 -21.73
N LEU A 440 10.39 -10.63 -21.50
CA LEU A 440 9.58 -11.25 -22.55
C LEU A 440 9.16 -10.23 -23.61
N ILE A 441 8.67 -9.06 -23.20
CA ILE A 441 8.20 -7.99 -24.10
C ILE A 441 9.37 -7.42 -24.91
N ASN A 442 10.51 -7.17 -24.25
CA ASN A 442 11.72 -6.67 -24.90
C ASN A 442 12.27 -7.68 -25.93
N ALA A 443 12.24 -8.98 -25.63
CA ALA A 443 12.63 -10.02 -26.58
C ALA A 443 11.71 -10.05 -27.82
N GLN A 444 10.41 -9.81 -27.66
CA GLN A 444 9.49 -9.70 -28.80
C GLN A 444 9.70 -8.44 -29.64
N HIS A 445 10.01 -7.30 -29.02
CA HIS A 445 10.40 -6.08 -29.74
C HIS A 445 11.64 -6.31 -30.61
N LEU A 446 12.66 -6.97 -30.05
CA LEU A 446 13.87 -7.34 -30.77
C LEU A 446 13.58 -8.25 -31.96
N ARG A 447 12.81 -9.33 -31.76
CA ARG A 447 12.44 -10.26 -32.83
C ARG A 447 11.63 -9.58 -33.94
N GLY A 448 10.77 -8.63 -33.59
CA GLY A 448 10.01 -7.81 -34.54
C GLY A 448 10.82 -6.74 -35.25
N ARG A 449 12.13 -6.58 -34.94
CA ARG A 449 12.99 -5.48 -35.38
C ARG A 449 12.38 -4.09 -35.12
N ARG A 450 11.59 -3.98 -34.05
CA ARG A 450 11.01 -2.72 -33.63
C ARG A 450 12.09 -1.94 -32.88
N LYS A 451 12.41 -0.73 -33.34
CA LYS A 451 13.17 0.25 -32.54
C LYS A 451 12.25 0.76 -31.42
N ALA A 452 12.10 -0.02 -30.37
CA ALA A 452 11.28 0.30 -29.22
C ALA A 452 12.16 0.50 -27.98
N ALA A 453 11.83 1.49 -27.16
CA ALA A 453 12.44 1.62 -25.85
C ALA A 453 12.13 0.39 -24.99
N PRO A 454 13.03 0.01 -24.07
CA PRO A 454 12.75 -1.03 -23.08
C PRO A 454 11.53 -0.66 -22.25
N VAL A 455 10.70 -1.66 -21.94
CA VAL A 455 9.49 -1.45 -21.15
C VAL A 455 9.75 -1.48 -19.65
N SER A 456 8.91 -0.77 -18.90
CA SER A 456 9.02 -0.63 -17.44
C SER A 456 8.75 -1.92 -16.69
N ALA A 457 9.78 -2.48 -16.04
CA ALA A 457 9.61 -3.61 -15.12
C ALA A 457 8.83 -3.20 -13.85
N ARG A 458 8.98 -1.94 -13.41
CA ARG A 458 8.21 -1.37 -12.30
C ARG A 458 6.72 -1.40 -12.58
N MET A 459 6.28 -0.86 -13.72
CA MET A 459 4.85 -0.79 -14.04
C MET A 459 4.25 -2.20 -14.13
N LEU A 460 4.94 -3.14 -14.78
CA LEU A 460 4.46 -4.53 -14.89
C LEU A 460 4.32 -5.20 -13.52
N TYR A 461 5.26 -4.96 -12.60
CA TYR A 461 5.19 -5.48 -11.24
C TYR A 461 4.04 -4.87 -10.43
N GLU A 462 3.88 -3.54 -10.44
CA GLU A 462 2.83 -2.85 -9.68
C GLU A 462 1.43 -3.16 -10.23
N MET A 463 1.32 -3.34 -11.56
CA MET A 463 0.08 -3.81 -12.18
C MET A 463 -0.18 -5.29 -11.87
N ALA A 464 0.85 -6.13 -11.75
CA ALA A 464 0.67 -7.50 -11.26
C ALA A 464 0.11 -7.51 -9.83
N LEU A 465 0.71 -6.74 -8.91
CA LEU A 465 0.22 -6.61 -7.52
C LEU A 465 -1.22 -6.10 -7.45
N SER A 466 -1.61 -5.23 -8.37
CA SER A 466 -2.97 -4.67 -8.45
C SER A 466 -4.00 -5.66 -9.02
N HIS A 467 -3.56 -6.71 -9.72
CA HIS A 467 -4.42 -7.71 -10.34
C HIS A 467 -4.27 -9.11 -9.76
N ASP A 468 -3.57 -9.22 -8.63
CA ASP A 468 -3.50 -10.48 -7.91
C ASP A 468 -4.87 -10.78 -7.30
N GLU A 469 -5.46 -11.90 -7.71
CA GLU A 469 -6.89 -12.16 -7.47
C GLU A 469 -7.19 -12.54 -6.03
N TRP A 470 -6.15 -12.84 -5.24
CA TRP A 470 -6.26 -13.26 -3.86
C TRP A 470 -4.97 -12.93 -3.12
N LEU A 471 -4.82 -11.69 -2.68
CA LEU A 471 -3.87 -11.34 -1.62
C LEU A 471 -4.41 -11.98 -0.33
N ASP A 472 -4.17 -13.29 -0.12
CA ASP A 472 -3.90 -13.73 1.24
C ASP A 472 -2.57 -13.07 1.56
N GLU A 473 -2.59 -11.99 2.34
CA GLU A 473 -1.40 -11.15 2.48
C GLU A 473 -0.17 -11.94 3.00
N SER A 474 -0.33 -13.18 3.47
CA SER A 474 0.69 -14.14 3.93
C SER A 474 1.81 -14.58 2.96
N VAL A 475 1.77 -14.29 1.65
CA VAL A 475 2.77 -14.79 0.68
C VAL A 475 3.37 -13.64 -0.16
N GLY A 476 4.46 -13.04 0.33
CA GLY A 476 5.14 -11.95 -0.39
C GLY A 476 5.59 -12.38 -1.78
N GLY A 477 5.01 -11.79 -2.84
CA GLY A 477 5.22 -12.14 -4.23
C GLY A 477 3.98 -11.87 -5.07
N THR A 478 4.00 -12.20 -6.36
CA THR A 478 2.81 -12.19 -7.22
C THR A 478 2.85 -13.36 -8.21
N SER A 479 1.79 -13.57 -8.98
CA SER A 479 1.67 -14.70 -9.91
C SER A 479 1.88 -14.27 -11.38
N LEU A 480 2.23 -15.23 -12.25
CA LEU A 480 2.37 -14.93 -13.69
C LEU A 480 1.03 -14.49 -14.29
N ARG A 481 -0.08 -15.10 -13.87
CA ARG A 481 -1.42 -14.69 -14.29
C ARG A 481 -1.72 -13.25 -13.87
N ALA A 482 -1.35 -12.85 -12.66
CA ALA A 482 -1.54 -11.48 -12.19
C ALA A 482 -0.78 -10.48 -13.07
N ALA A 483 0.48 -10.78 -13.43
CA ALA A 483 1.25 -9.95 -14.37
C ALA A 483 0.59 -9.86 -15.75
N ILE A 484 0.09 -10.97 -16.29
CA ILE A 484 -0.61 -10.99 -17.59
C ILE A 484 -1.90 -10.17 -17.50
N LYS A 485 -2.66 -10.27 -16.40
CA LYS A 485 -3.88 -9.48 -16.18
C LYS A 485 -3.56 -7.99 -16.04
N GLY A 486 -2.53 -7.63 -15.27
CA GLY A 486 -2.05 -6.26 -15.16
C GLY A 486 -1.63 -5.68 -16.50
N PHE A 487 -0.88 -6.44 -17.30
CA PHE A 487 -0.51 -6.05 -18.64
C PHE A 487 -1.72 -5.92 -19.58
N PHE A 488 -2.71 -6.82 -19.47
CA PHE A 488 -3.95 -6.77 -20.26
C PHE A 488 -4.79 -5.53 -19.97
N TYR A 489 -4.94 -5.15 -18.70
CA TYR A 489 -5.77 -4.01 -18.32
C TYR A 489 -5.07 -2.66 -18.42
N SER A 490 -3.74 -2.62 -18.42
CA SER A 490 -3.00 -1.36 -18.31
C SER A 490 -2.01 -1.11 -19.44
N GLY A 491 -1.61 -2.12 -20.22
CA GLY A 491 -0.46 -2.01 -21.11
C GLY A 491 0.85 -1.83 -20.34
N VAL A 492 1.89 -1.34 -21.00
CA VAL A 492 3.15 -0.98 -20.32
C VAL A 492 3.85 0.21 -20.99
N CYS A 493 4.32 1.16 -20.19
CA CYS A 493 5.14 2.29 -20.63
C CYS A 493 6.63 1.91 -20.77
N SER A 494 7.46 2.85 -21.24
CA SER A 494 8.91 2.69 -21.24
C SER A 494 9.51 2.70 -19.82
N GLU A 495 10.67 2.08 -19.67
CA GLU A 495 11.47 2.11 -18.43
C GLU A 495 11.88 3.55 -18.05
N GLU A 496 12.02 4.45 -19.02
CA GLU A 496 12.33 5.87 -18.78
C GLU A 496 11.18 6.60 -18.07
N SER A 497 9.94 6.35 -18.49
CA SER A 497 8.75 6.98 -17.89
C SER A 497 8.39 6.42 -16.52
N ALA A 498 8.74 5.16 -16.24
CA ALA A 498 8.54 4.54 -14.94
C ALA A 498 9.75 3.65 -14.57
N PRO A 499 10.85 4.24 -14.09
CA PRO A 499 12.05 3.48 -13.77
C PRO A 499 11.85 2.59 -12.55
N PHE A 500 12.54 1.45 -12.54
CA PHE A 500 12.62 0.61 -11.36
C PHE A 500 13.59 1.18 -10.32
N VAL A 501 13.07 1.48 -9.13
CA VAL A 501 13.86 2.00 -8.00
C VAL A 501 13.74 1.03 -6.82
N PRO A 502 14.79 0.27 -6.47
CA PRO A 502 14.72 -0.71 -5.38
C PRO A 502 14.19 -0.11 -4.08
N GLY A 503 13.28 -0.81 -3.40
CA GLY A 503 12.67 -0.40 -2.13
C GLY A 503 11.64 0.74 -2.20
N GLN A 504 11.36 1.31 -3.38
CA GLN A 504 10.28 2.29 -3.52
C GLN A 504 8.91 1.61 -3.47
N SER A 505 8.10 2.00 -2.49
CA SER A 505 6.76 1.44 -2.22
C SER A 505 5.60 2.37 -2.59
N ASN A 506 5.89 3.59 -3.03
CA ASN A 506 4.90 4.65 -3.29
C ASN A 506 4.64 4.91 -4.79
N TRP A 507 5.01 3.99 -5.69
CA TRP A 507 4.71 4.13 -7.11
C TRP A 507 3.19 4.17 -7.35
N ARG A 508 2.72 5.02 -8.25
CA ARG A 508 1.29 5.13 -8.60
C ARG A 508 1.14 5.35 -10.11
N LEU A 509 0.09 4.75 -10.69
CA LEU A 509 -0.28 4.98 -12.07
C LEU A 509 -0.84 6.41 -12.22
N ASN A 510 -0.23 7.21 -13.10
CA ASN A 510 -0.74 8.53 -13.48
C ASN A 510 -1.21 8.50 -14.94
N ARG A 511 -1.86 9.59 -15.39
CA ARG A 511 -2.42 9.65 -16.74
C ARG A 511 -1.35 9.57 -17.84
N ASP A 512 -0.18 10.16 -17.66
CA ASP A 512 0.85 10.21 -18.69
C ASP A 512 1.48 8.82 -18.91
N ILE A 513 1.82 8.13 -17.83
CA ILE A 513 2.26 6.72 -17.83
C ILE A 513 1.18 5.84 -18.49
N ALA A 514 -0.08 5.99 -18.09
CA ALA A 514 -1.17 5.21 -18.64
C ALA A 514 -1.45 5.51 -20.13
N ALA A 515 -1.24 6.76 -20.57
CA ALA A 515 -1.41 7.17 -21.95
C ALA A 515 -0.34 6.54 -22.86
N GLU A 516 0.92 6.54 -22.41
CA GLU A 516 2.04 5.90 -23.12
C GLU A 516 1.87 4.38 -23.17
N ALA A 517 1.41 3.78 -22.08
CA ALA A 517 1.27 2.33 -21.93
C ALA A 517 0.37 1.67 -22.98
N ARG A 518 -0.55 2.43 -23.60
CA ARG A 518 -1.40 1.97 -24.71
C ARG A 518 -0.64 1.57 -25.97
N SER A 519 0.63 1.98 -26.08
CA SER A 519 1.46 1.70 -27.25
C SER A 519 1.98 0.25 -27.29
N VAL A 520 2.02 -0.41 -26.14
CA VAL A 520 2.51 -1.78 -25.97
C VAL A 520 1.47 -2.62 -25.23
N MET A 521 0.84 -3.53 -25.95
CA MET A 521 -0.33 -4.29 -25.47
C MET A 521 -0.19 -5.79 -25.69
N PRO A 522 -0.78 -6.64 -24.83
CA PRO A 522 -0.93 -8.04 -25.14
C PRO A 522 -1.93 -8.24 -26.28
N GLY A 523 -1.60 -9.14 -27.19
CA GLY A 523 -2.48 -9.63 -28.24
C GLY A 523 -3.14 -10.94 -27.84
N ALA A 524 -2.34 -12.00 -27.71
CA ALA A 524 -2.81 -13.32 -27.28
C ALA A 524 -1.94 -13.87 -26.16
N TYR A 525 -2.53 -14.60 -25.23
CA TYR A 525 -1.82 -15.31 -24.17
C TYR A 525 -2.46 -16.66 -23.91
N TYR A 526 -1.63 -17.66 -23.63
CA TYR A 526 -2.07 -19.02 -23.37
C TYR A 526 -1.22 -19.69 -22.30
N ARG A 527 -1.85 -20.48 -21.44
CA ARG A 527 -1.18 -21.32 -20.44
C ARG A 527 -0.57 -22.53 -21.14
N LEU A 528 0.66 -22.87 -20.79
CA LEU A 528 1.33 -24.06 -21.31
C LEU A 528 1.08 -25.25 -20.39
N ARG A 529 0.87 -26.43 -20.98
CA ARG A 529 0.83 -27.68 -20.21
C ARG A 529 2.25 -28.06 -19.83
N HIS A 530 2.41 -28.84 -18.77
CA HIS A 530 3.71 -29.34 -18.32
C HIS A 530 4.20 -30.48 -19.22
N ARG A 531 4.42 -30.17 -20.50
CA ARG A 531 4.92 -31.06 -21.54
C ARG A 531 6.08 -30.34 -22.23
N LEU A 532 7.25 -30.98 -22.26
CA LEU A 532 8.47 -30.41 -22.85
C LEU A 532 8.26 -29.92 -24.30
N VAL A 533 7.56 -30.71 -25.10
CA VAL A 533 7.26 -30.40 -26.50
C VAL A 533 6.37 -29.16 -26.64
N ASP A 534 5.43 -28.94 -25.71
CA ASP A 534 4.56 -27.76 -25.74
C ASP A 534 5.39 -26.48 -25.48
N PHE A 535 6.35 -26.52 -24.55
CA PHE A 535 7.29 -25.41 -24.31
C PHE A 535 8.18 -25.14 -25.53
N GLN A 536 8.75 -26.18 -26.14
CA GLN A 536 9.59 -26.05 -27.34
C GLN A 536 8.81 -25.46 -28.52
N ALA A 537 7.60 -25.97 -28.77
CA ALA A 537 6.73 -25.45 -29.83
C ALA A 537 6.35 -23.98 -29.57
N ALA A 538 6.03 -23.62 -28.32
CA ALA A 538 5.72 -22.25 -27.94
C ALA A 538 6.92 -21.30 -28.10
N ILE A 539 8.13 -21.71 -27.70
CA ILE A 539 9.36 -20.93 -27.91
C ILE A 539 9.65 -20.77 -29.40
N GLN A 540 9.49 -21.82 -30.21
CA GLN A 540 9.66 -21.72 -31.67
C GLN A 540 8.65 -20.75 -32.30
N GLU A 541 7.40 -20.78 -31.86
CA GLU A 541 6.34 -19.92 -32.40
C GLU A 541 6.48 -18.46 -31.92
N ALA A 542 6.55 -18.24 -30.61
CA ALA A 542 6.51 -16.93 -29.95
C ALA A 542 7.89 -16.30 -29.72
N GLY A 543 8.96 -17.10 -29.76
CA GLY A 543 10.35 -16.67 -29.60
C GLY A 543 10.80 -16.62 -28.15
N ALA A 544 9.86 -16.64 -27.22
CA ALA A 544 10.11 -16.66 -25.79
C ALA A 544 8.83 -17.07 -25.03
N ILE A 545 9.00 -17.63 -23.84
CA ILE A 545 7.92 -17.91 -22.88
C ILE A 545 8.31 -17.39 -21.51
N ILE A 546 7.33 -16.92 -20.74
CA ILE A 546 7.53 -16.53 -19.33
C ILE A 546 7.25 -17.73 -18.43
N VAL A 547 8.14 -17.96 -17.46
CA VAL A 547 8.16 -19.17 -16.65
C VAL A 547 8.38 -18.81 -15.19
N SER A 548 7.71 -19.53 -14.30
CA SER A 548 8.02 -19.59 -12.87
C SER A 548 8.49 -20.99 -12.52
N ALA A 549 9.48 -21.10 -11.64
CA ALA A 549 10.04 -22.38 -11.21
C ALA A 549 10.58 -22.31 -9.79
N TYR A 550 10.73 -23.48 -9.17
CA TYR A 550 11.51 -23.64 -7.95
C TYR A 550 13.00 -23.64 -8.28
N ILE A 551 13.72 -22.61 -7.84
CA ILE A 551 15.18 -22.54 -7.94
C ILE A 551 15.83 -23.25 -6.74
N HIS A 552 17.04 -23.76 -6.95
CA HIS A 552 17.80 -24.57 -5.98
C HIS A 552 19.29 -24.28 -6.13
N ASP A 553 20.17 -24.97 -5.39
CA ASP A 553 21.62 -24.71 -5.36
C ASP A 553 22.32 -24.66 -6.73
N GLY A 554 21.79 -25.33 -7.76
CA GLY A 554 22.33 -25.28 -9.13
C GLY A 554 22.10 -23.92 -9.83
N TRP A 555 21.23 -23.09 -9.27
CA TRP A 555 20.94 -21.72 -9.68
C TRP A 555 21.95 -20.70 -9.14
N PHE A 556 22.78 -21.12 -8.17
CA PHE A 556 23.75 -20.30 -7.45
C PHE A 556 25.18 -20.66 -7.82
N ARG A 557 26.12 -19.73 -7.61
CA ARG A 557 27.53 -19.88 -8.02
C ARG A 557 28.16 -21.09 -7.32
N SER A 558 28.77 -22.01 -8.09
CA SER A 558 29.63 -23.07 -7.54
C SER A 558 31.08 -22.89 -8.00
N GLY A 559 32.04 -22.81 -7.06
CA GLY A 559 33.47 -22.90 -7.37
C GLY A 559 34.08 -21.71 -8.12
N GLY A 560 33.56 -20.49 -7.92
CA GLY A 560 34.18 -19.25 -8.43
C GLY A 560 33.89 -18.91 -9.89
N GLY A 561 33.20 -19.77 -10.65
CA GLY A 561 32.78 -19.51 -12.04
C GLY A 561 31.31 -19.05 -12.16
N ARG A 562 30.98 -18.33 -13.25
CA ARG A 562 29.59 -18.02 -13.62
C ARG A 562 28.89 -19.28 -14.16
N ILE A 563 27.63 -19.49 -13.78
CA ILE A 563 26.87 -20.71 -14.11
C ILE A 563 26.60 -20.76 -15.61
N ARG A 564 27.02 -21.84 -16.27
CA ARG A 564 26.73 -22.04 -17.71
C ARG A 564 25.52 -22.95 -17.92
N THR A 565 25.40 -23.96 -17.07
CA THR A 565 24.35 -24.99 -17.14
C THR A 565 23.82 -25.27 -15.74
N ILE A 566 22.50 -25.27 -15.61
CA ILE A 566 21.77 -25.65 -14.40
C ILE A 566 21.35 -27.10 -14.57
N GLN A 567 21.89 -27.97 -13.72
CA GLN A 567 21.68 -29.41 -13.75
C GLN A 567 20.81 -29.86 -12.58
N LEU A 568 20.22 -31.04 -12.72
CA LEU A 568 19.41 -31.64 -11.67
C LEU A 568 20.17 -31.76 -10.36
N ARG A 569 19.60 -31.19 -9.29
CA ARG A 569 20.09 -31.41 -7.94
C ARG A 569 18.97 -31.86 -7.02
N HIS A 570 19.22 -32.97 -6.33
CA HIS A 570 18.33 -33.48 -5.29
C HIS A 570 18.62 -32.75 -3.96
N GLY A 571 17.81 -31.73 -3.65
CA GLY A 571 17.81 -31.03 -2.37
C GLY A 571 16.50 -31.24 -1.59
N ARG A 572 16.44 -30.81 -0.32
CA ARG A 572 15.18 -30.87 0.45
C ARG A 572 14.20 -29.82 -0.08
N PRO A 573 12.87 -30.07 -0.08
CA PRO A 573 11.88 -29.08 -0.53
C PRO A 573 11.98 -27.72 0.19
N ALA A 574 12.42 -27.70 1.45
CA ALA A 574 12.65 -26.49 2.25
C ALA A 574 13.81 -25.61 1.75
N ASP A 575 14.58 -26.07 0.76
CA ASP A 575 15.77 -25.38 0.23
C ASP A 575 15.47 -24.69 -1.10
N ARG A 576 14.21 -24.80 -1.56
CA ARG A 576 13.74 -24.25 -2.82
C ARG A 576 13.15 -22.86 -2.61
N ALA A 577 13.46 -21.95 -3.53
CA ALA A 577 12.84 -20.64 -3.64
C ALA A 577 12.02 -20.56 -4.93
N ALA A 578 10.93 -19.80 -4.96
CA ALA A 578 10.16 -19.60 -6.19
C ALA A 578 10.67 -18.37 -6.94
N HIS A 579 10.90 -18.48 -8.24
CA HIS A 579 11.45 -17.39 -9.06
C HIS A 579 10.84 -17.38 -10.47
N ALA A 580 10.77 -16.19 -11.08
CA ALA A 580 10.24 -15.99 -12.44
C ALA A 580 11.32 -15.46 -13.38
N PHE A 581 11.32 -15.97 -14.62
CA PHE A 581 12.31 -15.65 -15.65
C PHE A 581 11.73 -15.97 -17.04
N VAL A 582 12.54 -15.82 -18.10
CA VAL A 582 12.12 -16.08 -19.49
C VAL A 582 12.98 -17.17 -20.12
N ALA A 583 12.36 -18.10 -20.83
CA ALA A 583 13.06 -19.02 -21.73
C ALA A 583 13.01 -18.47 -23.17
N LEU A 584 14.17 -18.29 -23.80
CA LEU A 584 14.34 -17.61 -25.09
C LEU A 584 14.67 -18.57 -26.25
N GLY A 585 15.08 -19.79 -25.93
CA GLY A 585 15.56 -20.76 -26.90
C GLY A 585 15.75 -22.12 -26.25
N TYR A 586 16.21 -23.09 -27.01
CA TYR A 586 16.54 -24.43 -26.52
C TYR A 586 17.51 -25.15 -27.46
N ASP A 587 18.25 -26.12 -26.90
CA ASP A 587 19.10 -27.05 -27.63
C ASP A 587 18.80 -28.51 -27.23
N ASP A 588 19.68 -29.43 -27.58
CA ASP A 588 19.61 -30.85 -27.25
C ASP A 588 19.79 -31.13 -25.74
N ARG A 589 20.29 -30.16 -24.97
CA ARG A 589 20.56 -30.30 -23.53
C ARG A 589 19.48 -29.66 -22.67
N GLY A 590 18.88 -28.54 -23.11
CA GLY A 590 17.88 -27.85 -22.31
C GLY A 590 17.37 -26.53 -22.87
N PHE A 591 16.63 -25.80 -22.03
CA PHE A 591 16.12 -24.46 -22.33
C PHE A 591 17.18 -23.40 -22.03
N ILE A 592 17.33 -22.42 -22.91
CA ILE A 592 18.21 -21.27 -22.65
C ILE A 592 17.38 -20.16 -22.04
N ILE A 593 17.75 -19.78 -20.81
CA ILE A 593 16.97 -18.86 -19.98
C ILE A 593 17.71 -17.55 -19.78
N GLN A 594 16.94 -16.46 -19.69
CA GLN A 594 17.41 -15.15 -19.25
C GLN A 594 16.88 -14.87 -17.85
N ASN A 595 17.78 -14.56 -16.92
CA ASN A 595 17.45 -14.15 -15.56
C ASN A 595 17.47 -12.62 -15.40
N SER A 596 16.95 -12.15 -14.27
CA SER A 596 16.82 -10.73 -13.86
C SER A 596 17.77 -10.36 -12.72
N TRP A 597 18.92 -11.03 -12.58
CA TRP A 597 19.93 -10.76 -11.54
C TRP A 597 21.17 -10.03 -12.10
N GLY A 598 20.98 -9.32 -13.20
CA GLY A 598 22.01 -8.55 -13.87
C GLY A 598 23.00 -9.40 -14.67
N PRO A 599 23.90 -8.72 -15.42
CA PRO A 599 24.89 -9.35 -16.27
C PRO A 599 26.04 -9.99 -15.47
N GLY A 600 25.97 -10.11 -14.14
CA GLY A 600 26.93 -10.86 -13.33
C GLY A 600 26.51 -12.30 -13.03
N TRP A 601 25.26 -12.67 -13.35
CA TRP A 601 24.71 -14.02 -13.22
C TRP A 601 24.74 -14.75 -14.56
N GLY A 602 24.92 -16.08 -14.57
CA GLY A 602 24.93 -16.90 -15.79
C GLY A 602 26.09 -16.61 -16.75
N ASN A 603 26.55 -17.50 -17.61
CA ASN A 603 27.47 -17.15 -18.72
C ASN A 603 27.45 -18.20 -19.84
N TRP A 604 26.25 -18.60 -20.25
CA TRP A 604 26.09 -19.60 -21.31
C TRP A 604 26.73 -19.12 -22.62
N HIS A 605 27.73 -19.85 -23.13
CA HIS A 605 28.51 -19.49 -24.32
C HIS A 605 28.99 -18.04 -24.36
N GLU A 606 29.56 -17.56 -23.25
CA GLU A 606 30.08 -16.18 -23.13
C GLU A 606 29.01 -15.10 -23.26
N ARG A 607 27.76 -15.45 -22.92
CA ARG A 607 26.63 -14.53 -22.91
C ARG A 607 26.18 -14.28 -21.47
N PRO A 608 26.52 -13.10 -20.91
CA PRO A 608 26.10 -12.69 -19.58
C PRO A 608 24.58 -12.74 -19.38
N GLY A 609 24.12 -13.07 -18.17
CA GLY A 609 22.70 -13.11 -17.81
C GLY A 609 21.97 -14.39 -18.26
N LEU A 610 22.64 -15.29 -18.99
CA LEU A 610 22.05 -16.50 -19.57
C LEU A 610 22.61 -17.79 -18.99
N ALA A 611 21.76 -18.82 -18.90
CA ALA A 611 22.13 -20.18 -18.54
C ALA A 611 21.33 -21.21 -19.35
N CYS A 612 21.90 -22.41 -19.55
CA CYS A 612 21.16 -23.56 -20.07
C CYS A 612 20.56 -24.35 -18.90
N TRP A 613 19.23 -24.45 -18.82
CA TRP A 613 18.53 -25.28 -17.85
C TRP A 613 18.21 -26.64 -18.45
N THR A 614 18.84 -27.70 -17.94
CA THR A 614 18.64 -29.07 -18.45
C THR A 614 17.17 -29.51 -18.40
N TYR A 615 16.72 -30.25 -19.41
CA TYR A 615 15.33 -30.76 -19.47
C TYR A 615 14.94 -31.61 -18.27
N GLU A 616 15.89 -32.39 -17.74
CA GLU A 616 15.67 -33.26 -16.58
C GLU A 616 15.30 -32.44 -15.33
N ASP A 617 16.05 -31.38 -15.03
CA ASP A 617 15.75 -30.51 -13.89
C ASP A 617 14.49 -29.66 -14.12
N TRP A 618 14.32 -29.11 -15.34
CA TRP A 618 13.14 -28.35 -15.72
C TRP A 618 11.84 -29.12 -15.42
N ALA A 619 11.80 -30.41 -15.79
CA ALA A 619 10.63 -31.26 -15.61
C ALA A 619 10.23 -31.47 -14.13
N GLN A 620 11.16 -31.28 -13.19
CA GLN A 620 10.91 -31.44 -11.75
C GLN A 620 10.61 -30.13 -11.02
N ASN A 621 10.96 -28.99 -11.60
CA ASN A 621 10.98 -27.71 -10.89
C ASN A 621 10.09 -26.62 -11.49
N VAL A 622 9.59 -26.78 -12.72
CA VAL A 622 8.66 -25.80 -13.32
C VAL A 622 7.35 -25.69 -12.52
N ILE A 623 6.90 -24.47 -12.25
CA ILE A 623 5.65 -24.16 -11.53
C ILE A 623 4.57 -23.79 -12.55
N ASP A 624 4.75 -22.68 -13.27
CA ASP A 624 3.84 -22.22 -14.32
C ASP A 624 4.62 -21.74 -15.55
N ALA A 625 4.00 -21.82 -16.73
CA ALA A 625 4.52 -21.13 -17.90
C ALA A 625 3.39 -20.64 -18.80
N TRP A 626 3.63 -19.47 -19.40
CA TRP A 626 2.72 -18.84 -20.34
C TRP A 626 3.46 -18.42 -21.60
N VAL A 627 2.74 -18.52 -22.72
CA VAL A 627 3.15 -17.95 -24.00
C VAL A 627 2.29 -16.72 -24.28
N LEU A 628 2.92 -15.65 -24.74
CA LEU A 628 2.28 -14.36 -25.02
C LEU A 628 2.74 -13.85 -26.39
N ARG A 629 1.86 -13.14 -27.10
CA ARG A 629 2.20 -12.32 -28.26
C ARG A 629 1.72 -10.89 -28.05
N LEU A 630 2.53 -9.91 -28.44
CA LEU A 630 2.13 -8.51 -28.46
C LEU A 630 1.13 -8.24 -29.58
N ALA A 631 0.18 -7.34 -29.32
CA ALA A 631 -0.70 -6.80 -30.35
C ALA A 631 0.10 -5.91 -31.34
N PRO A 632 -0.41 -5.70 -32.56
CA PRO A 632 0.05 -4.59 -33.40
C PRO A 632 -0.05 -3.28 -32.62
N SER A 633 0.93 -2.38 -32.80
CA SER A 633 0.85 -1.07 -32.15
C SER A 633 -0.23 -0.25 -32.85
N ALA A 634 -1.36 -0.10 -32.17
CA ALA A 634 -2.50 0.68 -32.63
C ALA A 634 -3.17 1.31 -31.39
N PRO A 635 -2.55 2.37 -30.81
CA PRO A 635 -3.01 2.97 -29.55
C PRO A 635 -4.49 3.41 -29.60
N ASP A 636 -4.96 3.85 -30.76
CA ASP A 636 -6.35 4.28 -30.97
C ASP A 636 -7.36 3.12 -30.98
N THR A 637 -6.89 1.88 -31.13
CA THR A 637 -7.72 0.66 -31.04
C THR A 637 -7.81 0.10 -29.63
N PHE A 638 -7.07 0.68 -28.69
CA PHE A 638 -7.05 0.25 -27.29
C PHE A 638 -8.45 0.40 -26.66
N GLY A 639 -8.97 -0.69 -26.11
CA GLY A 639 -10.32 -0.75 -25.54
C GLY A 639 -11.45 -0.99 -26.53
N LEU A 640 -11.17 -1.07 -27.84
CA LEU A 640 -12.17 -1.48 -28.82
C LEU A 640 -12.33 -3.00 -28.78
N GLN A 641 -13.53 -3.48 -28.46
CA GLN A 641 -13.88 -4.90 -28.54
C GLN A 641 -14.92 -5.14 -29.63
N PRO A 642 -14.77 -6.20 -30.46
CA PRO A 642 -15.79 -6.57 -31.43
C PRO A 642 -17.10 -6.90 -30.71
N VAL A 643 -18.21 -6.32 -31.17
CA VAL A 643 -19.57 -6.52 -30.61
C VAL A 643 -19.96 -8.00 -30.55
N LEU A 644 -19.44 -8.82 -31.47
CA LEU A 644 -19.71 -10.27 -31.56
C LEU A 644 -18.77 -11.15 -30.72
N SER A 645 -17.71 -10.59 -30.12
CA SER A 645 -16.73 -11.33 -29.29
C SER A 645 -17.00 -11.21 -27.79
N LEU A 646 -18.11 -10.61 -27.39
CA LEU A 646 -18.61 -10.67 -26.03
C LEU A 646 -19.13 -12.09 -25.77
N ASN A 647 -18.22 -13.02 -25.46
CA ASN A 647 -18.62 -14.21 -24.72
C ASN A 647 -19.40 -13.71 -23.51
N GLU A 648 -20.68 -14.07 -23.42
CA GLU A 648 -21.52 -13.62 -22.32
C GLU A 648 -20.82 -13.98 -21.01
N ASP A 649 -20.40 -12.98 -20.25
CA ASP A 649 -19.84 -13.19 -18.93
C ASP A 649 -20.99 -13.61 -18.02
N THR A 650 -21.27 -14.90 -17.99
CA THR A 650 -22.46 -15.46 -17.31
C THR A 650 -22.43 -15.20 -15.81
N SER A 651 -21.27 -14.85 -15.26
CA SER A 651 -21.10 -14.41 -13.87
C SER A 651 -21.74 -13.04 -13.58
N MET A 652 -22.11 -12.29 -14.62
CA MET A 652 -22.66 -10.94 -14.52
C MET A 652 -24.17 -10.89 -14.77
N PRO A 653 -24.89 -9.91 -14.17
CA PRO A 653 -26.27 -9.63 -14.52
C PRO A 653 -26.45 -9.40 -16.03
N LYS A 654 -27.51 -9.98 -16.60
CA LYS A 654 -27.79 -9.96 -18.05
C LYS A 654 -27.63 -8.57 -18.71
N PRO A 655 -28.11 -7.46 -18.14
CA PRO A 655 -27.96 -6.13 -18.75
C PRO A 655 -26.50 -5.66 -18.90
N LEU A 656 -25.59 -6.20 -18.08
CA LEU A 656 -24.19 -5.76 -18.01
C LEU A 656 -23.23 -6.65 -18.82
N ARG A 657 -23.68 -7.84 -19.25
CA ARG A 657 -22.83 -8.83 -19.94
C ARG A 657 -22.22 -8.31 -21.24
N ARG A 658 -22.90 -7.37 -21.89
CA ARG A 658 -22.48 -6.77 -23.17
C ARG A 658 -21.57 -5.55 -23.02
N LEU A 659 -21.41 -5.04 -21.80
CA LEU A 659 -20.48 -3.94 -21.59
C LEU A 659 -19.04 -4.44 -21.77
N PRO A 660 -18.19 -3.74 -22.54
CA PRO A 660 -16.81 -4.13 -22.75
C PRO A 660 -16.05 -4.06 -21.42
N ARG A 661 -15.05 -4.92 -21.25
CA ARG A 661 -14.15 -4.85 -20.09
C ARG A 661 -13.27 -3.61 -20.21
N PRO A 662 -13.33 -2.65 -19.28
CA PRO A 662 -12.53 -1.44 -19.39
C PRO A 662 -11.09 -1.71 -18.96
N HIS A 663 -10.19 -0.99 -19.62
CA HIS A 663 -8.82 -0.79 -19.20
C HIS A 663 -8.75 0.21 -18.03
N HIS A 664 -7.68 0.17 -17.23
CA HIS A 664 -7.51 1.10 -16.11
C HIS A 664 -7.48 2.56 -16.54
N PHE A 665 -6.97 2.85 -17.73
CA PHE A 665 -6.98 4.20 -18.29
C PHE A 665 -8.39 4.82 -18.35
N ALA A 666 -9.41 4.05 -18.70
CA ALA A 666 -10.79 4.55 -18.79
C ALA A 666 -11.40 4.91 -17.41
N LEU A 667 -10.75 4.49 -16.33
CA LEU A 667 -11.20 4.68 -14.95
C LEU A 667 -10.38 5.75 -14.22
N LEU A 668 -9.16 6.07 -14.69
CA LEU A 668 -8.26 7.03 -14.06
C LEU A 668 -8.93 8.40 -13.89
N GLY A 669 -8.94 8.90 -12.66
CA GLY A 669 -9.55 10.20 -12.31
C GLY A 669 -11.07 10.18 -12.20
N HIS A 670 -11.73 9.06 -12.54
CA HIS A 670 -13.17 8.93 -12.58
C HIS A 670 -13.74 7.87 -11.64
N ILE A 671 -12.89 7.07 -10.99
CA ILE A 671 -13.34 6.07 -10.01
C ILE A 671 -12.53 6.12 -8.72
N VAL A 672 -13.18 5.75 -7.63
CA VAL A 672 -12.54 5.51 -6.34
C VAL A 672 -13.24 4.39 -5.61
N HIS A 673 -12.43 3.49 -5.04
CA HIS A 673 -12.88 2.42 -4.17
C HIS A 673 -12.58 2.83 -2.73
N ALA A 674 -13.63 2.98 -1.94
CA ALA A 674 -13.56 3.29 -0.53
C ALA A 674 -14.13 2.12 0.27
N GLU A 675 -13.40 1.70 1.28
CA GLU A 675 -13.93 0.81 2.31
C GLU A 675 -14.25 1.65 3.56
N ARG A 676 -14.66 0.98 4.63
CA ARG A 676 -14.99 1.62 5.90
C ARG A 676 -13.86 2.50 6.44
N ASP A 677 -12.65 1.96 6.44
CA ASP A 677 -11.50 2.53 7.16
C ASP A 677 -10.38 3.00 6.24
N MET A 678 -10.40 2.60 4.96
CA MET A 678 -9.36 2.92 3.98
C MET A 678 -9.89 3.25 2.59
N VAL A 679 -9.10 4.03 1.83
CA VAL A 679 -9.24 4.12 0.36
C VAL A 679 -8.36 3.05 -0.23
N VAL A 680 -8.95 2.19 -1.05
CA VAL A 680 -8.26 1.06 -1.66
C VAL A 680 -7.37 1.56 -2.80
N ASP A 681 -6.10 1.18 -2.79
CA ASP A 681 -5.10 1.58 -3.79
C ASP A 681 -4.44 0.41 -4.54
N ARG A 682 -5.03 -0.79 -4.41
CA ARG A 682 -4.73 -2.00 -5.20
C ARG A 682 -6.03 -2.73 -5.56
N GLY A 683 -5.99 -3.60 -6.56
CA GLY A 683 -7.19 -4.33 -7.01
C GLY A 683 -7.82 -3.70 -8.25
N ARG A 684 -8.91 -4.30 -8.73
CA ARG A 684 -9.61 -3.90 -9.97
C ARG A 684 -10.10 -2.44 -9.99
N LEU A 685 -10.48 -1.92 -8.83
CA LEU A 685 -10.94 -0.52 -8.65
C LEU A 685 -9.96 0.34 -7.85
N GLY A 686 -8.90 -0.28 -7.29
CA GLY A 686 -7.99 0.36 -6.35
C GLY A 686 -6.95 1.22 -7.05
N LEU A 687 -7.33 2.43 -7.44
CA LEU A 687 -6.43 3.42 -8.04
C LEU A 687 -5.95 4.46 -7.00
N GLY A 688 -6.48 4.41 -5.78
CA GLY A 688 -6.19 5.36 -4.72
C GLY A 688 -6.66 6.78 -5.03
N LEU A 689 -6.15 7.75 -4.26
CA LEU A 689 -6.55 9.16 -4.37
C LEU A 689 -5.72 9.98 -5.36
N ALA A 690 -4.55 9.49 -5.78
CA ALA A 690 -3.63 10.27 -6.61
C ALA A 690 -4.25 10.63 -7.98
N PRO A 691 -4.88 9.69 -8.73
CA PRO A 691 -5.54 10.02 -9.99
C PRO A 691 -6.72 11.00 -9.81
N LEU A 692 -7.42 10.96 -8.68
CA LEU A 692 -8.49 11.92 -8.39
C LEU A 692 -7.98 13.33 -8.16
N ARG A 693 -6.84 13.48 -7.47
CA ARG A 693 -6.19 14.78 -7.25
C ARG A 693 -5.68 15.35 -8.57
N GLU A 694 -5.12 14.50 -9.43
CA GLU A 694 -4.72 14.86 -10.78
C GLU A 694 -5.92 15.40 -11.58
N ALA A 695 -7.04 14.66 -11.57
CA ALA A 695 -8.29 15.09 -12.21
C ALA A 695 -8.81 16.42 -11.63
N GLY A 696 -8.75 16.60 -10.31
CA GLY A 696 -9.14 17.84 -9.64
C GLY A 696 -8.31 19.04 -10.09
N ALA A 697 -6.99 18.88 -10.19
CA ALA A 697 -6.08 19.92 -10.66
C ALA A 697 -6.34 20.29 -12.14
N LEU A 698 -6.66 19.31 -12.98
CA LEU A 698 -7.00 19.54 -14.39
C LEU A 698 -8.31 20.31 -14.54
N LEU A 699 -9.35 19.92 -13.79
CA LEU A 699 -10.63 20.64 -13.80
C LEU A 699 -10.46 22.08 -13.29
N ARG A 700 -9.57 22.32 -12.33
CA ARG A 700 -9.26 23.68 -11.86
C ARG A 700 -8.68 24.57 -12.97
N GLY A 701 -7.94 23.98 -13.92
CA GLY A 701 -7.40 24.68 -15.08
C GLY A 701 -8.40 24.94 -16.21
N GLN A 702 -9.60 24.35 -16.15
CA GLN A 702 -10.66 24.50 -17.15
C GLN A 702 -11.63 25.64 -16.82
N ASP A 703 -12.31 26.19 -17.84
CA ASP A 703 -13.41 27.14 -17.65
C ASP A 703 -14.63 26.39 -17.10
N PRO A 704 -15.04 26.62 -15.83
CA PRO A 704 -16.14 25.90 -15.22
C PRO A 704 -17.47 26.12 -15.95
N ALA A 705 -17.66 27.23 -16.65
CA ALA A 705 -18.92 27.50 -17.37
C ALA A 705 -19.00 26.79 -18.73
N LYS A 706 -17.87 26.45 -19.35
CA LYS A 706 -17.81 25.94 -20.73
C LYS A 706 -17.45 24.46 -20.81
N ASP A 707 -16.47 24.02 -20.05
CA ASP A 707 -15.86 22.70 -20.25
C ASP A 707 -16.60 21.61 -19.46
N SER A 708 -16.79 21.82 -18.16
CA SER A 708 -17.46 20.87 -17.24
C SER A 708 -18.23 21.62 -16.14
N PRO A 709 -19.42 22.18 -16.41
CA PRO A 709 -20.22 22.91 -15.42
C PRO A 709 -20.79 22.05 -14.30
N HIS A 710 -20.83 20.73 -14.46
CA HIS A 710 -21.39 19.82 -13.47
C HIS A 710 -20.35 18.79 -13.01
N ILE A 711 -20.32 18.55 -11.70
CA ILE A 711 -19.63 17.39 -11.10
C ILE A 711 -20.71 16.45 -10.56
N LEU A 712 -20.64 15.17 -10.94
CA LEU A 712 -21.59 14.14 -10.53
C LEU A 712 -20.87 13.07 -9.70
N LEU A 713 -21.21 12.95 -8.42
CA LEU A 713 -20.74 11.90 -7.53
C LEU A 713 -21.68 10.69 -7.67
N VAL A 714 -21.22 9.61 -8.28
CA VAL A 714 -22.03 8.42 -8.60
C VAL A 714 -21.71 7.29 -7.63
N TYR A 715 -22.56 7.06 -6.64
CA TYR A 715 -22.44 5.97 -5.68
C TYR A 715 -23.06 4.70 -6.25
N HIS A 716 -22.23 3.68 -6.44
CA HIS A 716 -22.66 2.40 -6.98
C HIS A 716 -23.20 1.48 -5.91
N ASP A 717 -24.04 0.54 -6.34
CA ASP A 717 -24.43 -0.60 -5.51
C ASP A 717 -23.26 -1.60 -5.42
N PRO A 718 -22.63 -1.80 -4.25
CA PRO A 718 -21.50 -2.72 -4.10
C PRO A 718 -21.82 -4.19 -4.41
N PHE A 719 -23.08 -4.62 -4.36
CA PHE A 719 -23.46 -6.00 -4.71
C PHE A 719 -23.34 -6.31 -6.21
N LEU A 720 -23.13 -5.29 -7.05
CA LEU A 720 -22.77 -5.50 -8.45
C LEU A 720 -21.34 -6.08 -8.59
N GLY A 721 -20.46 -5.84 -7.62
CA GLY A 721 -19.07 -6.27 -7.65
C GLY A 721 -18.15 -5.36 -8.47
N ALA A 722 -16.84 -5.51 -8.24
CA ALA A 722 -15.81 -4.62 -8.78
C ALA A 722 -15.79 -4.54 -10.32
N ASP A 723 -15.90 -5.67 -11.02
CA ASP A 723 -15.84 -5.68 -12.50
C ASP A 723 -17.09 -5.05 -13.13
N ALA A 724 -18.27 -5.25 -12.54
CA ALA A 724 -19.51 -4.60 -12.98
C ALA A 724 -19.43 -3.09 -12.84
N ILE A 725 -18.97 -2.63 -11.67
CA ILE A 725 -18.83 -1.21 -11.38
C ILE A 725 -17.82 -0.57 -12.33
N ALA A 726 -16.69 -1.23 -12.61
CA ALA A 726 -15.70 -0.76 -13.58
C ALA A 726 -16.35 -0.57 -14.97
N ARG A 727 -17.06 -1.58 -15.47
CA ARG A 727 -17.74 -1.53 -16.78
C ARG A 727 -18.78 -0.42 -16.87
N ILE A 728 -19.60 -0.28 -15.83
CA ILE A 728 -20.60 0.78 -15.74
C ILE A 728 -19.92 2.15 -15.73
N ALA A 729 -18.85 2.32 -14.92
CA ALA A 729 -18.12 3.58 -14.83
C ALA A 729 -17.54 4.00 -16.18
N ALA A 730 -16.88 3.08 -16.90
CA ALA A 730 -16.34 3.37 -18.22
C ALA A 730 -17.44 3.74 -19.24
N TYR A 731 -18.54 2.97 -19.27
CA TYR A 731 -19.70 3.23 -20.14
C TYR A 731 -20.34 4.59 -19.87
N GLN A 732 -20.54 4.95 -18.60
CA GLN A 732 -21.17 6.21 -18.21
C GLN A 732 -20.25 7.41 -18.41
N THR A 733 -18.96 7.26 -18.12
CA THR A 733 -17.97 8.36 -18.14
C THR A 733 -17.91 9.05 -19.49
N GLU A 734 -17.80 8.30 -20.58
CA GLU A 734 -17.66 8.88 -21.92
C GLU A 734 -18.85 9.78 -22.30
N THR A 735 -20.07 9.29 -22.07
CA THR A 735 -21.29 10.02 -22.44
C THR A 735 -21.57 11.21 -21.51
N LEU A 736 -21.24 11.09 -20.22
CA LEU A 736 -21.36 12.20 -19.27
C LEU A 736 -20.38 13.33 -19.60
N LEU A 737 -19.12 13.01 -19.92
CA LEU A 737 -18.13 14.01 -20.32
C LEU A 737 -18.55 14.75 -21.60
N LYS A 738 -19.07 14.05 -22.62
CA LYS A 738 -19.64 14.68 -23.84
C LYS A 738 -20.77 15.68 -23.52
N ASN A 739 -21.41 15.54 -22.37
CA ASN A 739 -22.49 16.40 -21.90
C ASN A 739 -22.03 17.52 -20.94
N GLY A 740 -20.72 17.66 -20.70
CA GLY A 740 -20.17 18.65 -19.75
C GLY A 740 -20.40 18.27 -18.29
N ILE A 741 -20.56 16.98 -18.00
CA ILE A 741 -20.74 16.44 -16.66
C ILE A 741 -19.52 15.60 -16.35
N PHE A 742 -18.73 15.99 -15.35
CA PHE A 742 -17.59 15.23 -14.87
C PHE A 742 -18.07 14.20 -13.83
N PRO A 743 -18.00 12.89 -14.10
CA PRO A 743 -18.40 11.88 -13.14
C PRO A 743 -17.24 11.44 -12.25
N LEU A 744 -17.53 11.27 -10.96
CA LEU A 744 -16.73 10.50 -10.01
C LEU A 744 -17.56 9.31 -9.52
N HIS A 745 -17.22 8.12 -10.00
CA HIS A 745 -17.79 6.86 -9.58
C HIS A 745 -17.19 6.43 -8.24
N ILE A 746 -18.04 6.18 -7.25
CA ILE A 746 -17.65 5.84 -5.88
C ILE A 746 -18.19 4.44 -5.60
N ALA A 747 -17.26 3.50 -5.40
CA ALA A 747 -17.54 2.13 -5.02
C ALA A 747 -17.26 2.00 -3.52
N TYR A 748 -18.31 1.98 -2.70
CA TYR A 748 -18.18 1.89 -1.25
C TYR A 748 -18.49 0.49 -0.74
N GLY A 749 -17.58 -0.10 0.03
CA GLY A 749 -17.82 -1.37 0.73
C GLY A 749 -17.92 -2.58 -0.20
N VAL A 750 -17.20 -2.58 -1.33
CA VAL A 750 -17.24 -3.67 -2.32
C VAL A 750 -16.66 -4.95 -1.71
N ASP A 751 -15.59 -4.85 -0.92
CA ASP A 751 -14.92 -6.00 -0.31
C ASP A 751 -15.72 -6.53 0.89
N GLU A 752 -16.24 -5.62 1.71
CA GLU A 752 -17.17 -5.97 2.79
C GLU A 752 -18.40 -6.71 2.25
N VAL A 753 -18.98 -6.21 1.15
CA VAL A 753 -20.14 -6.83 0.50
C VAL A 753 -19.80 -8.12 -0.22
N ALA A 754 -18.57 -8.30 -0.74
CA ALA A 754 -18.15 -9.59 -1.31
C ALA A 754 -18.22 -10.70 -0.25
N THR A 755 -17.83 -10.40 1.00
CA THR A 755 -17.95 -11.33 2.13
C THR A 755 -19.40 -11.65 2.47
N ILE A 756 -20.27 -10.63 2.51
CA ILE A 756 -21.72 -10.81 2.70
C ILE A 756 -22.30 -11.69 1.59
N SER A 757 -21.94 -11.39 0.34
CA SER A 757 -22.45 -12.07 -0.85
C SER A 757 -22.03 -13.53 -0.89
N ALA A 758 -20.76 -13.83 -0.62
CA ALA A 758 -20.26 -15.21 -0.54
C ALA A 758 -21.00 -16.02 0.52
N ARG A 759 -21.22 -15.44 1.71
CA ARG A 759 -21.99 -16.12 2.76
C ARG A 759 -23.44 -16.32 2.35
N MET A 760 -24.06 -15.33 1.71
CA MET A 760 -25.46 -15.40 1.28
C MET A 760 -25.69 -16.37 0.13
N LEU A 761 -24.75 -16.49 -0.82
CA LEU A 761 -24.78 -17.52 -1.85
C LEU A 761 -24.71 -18.92 -1.24
N TYR A 762 -23.86 -19.12 -0.23
CA TYR A 762 -23.78 -20.38 0.51
C TYR A 762 -25.10 -20.72 1.23
N GLU A 763 -25.73 -19.74 1.89
CA GLU A 763 -27.03 -19.96 2.52
C GLU A 763 -28.14 -20.23 1.49
N ALA A 764 -28.14 -19.52 0.36
CA ALA A 764 -29.07 -19.75 -0.73
C ALA A 764 -28.94 -21.17 -1.31
N GLU A 765 -27.72 -21.71 -1.41
CA GLU A 765 -27.50 -23.10 -1.82
C GLU A 765 -28.11 -24.09 -0.81
N ILE A 766 -27.98 -23.85 0.49
CA ILE A 766 -28.61 -24.68 1.54
C ILE A 766 -30.14 -24.61 1.44
N VAL A 767 -30.71 -23.41 1.25
CA VAL A 767 -32.16 -23.21 1.12
C VAL A 767 -32.67 -23.89 -0.15
N SER A 768 -31.98 -23.71 -1.28
CA SER A 768 -32.31 -24.34 -2.56
C SER A 768 -32.33 -25.87 -2.44
N LYS A 769 -31.31 -26.47 -1.80
CA LYS A 769 -31.26 -27.92 -1.51
C LYS A 769 -32.40 -28.38 -0.62
N ARG A 770 -32.93 -27.53 0.26
CA ARG A 770 -33.97 -27.86 1.24
C ARG A 770 -35.39 -27.74 0.70
N PHE A 771 -35.68 -26.69 -0.07
CA PHE A 771 -37.04 -26.35 -0.49
C PHE A 771 -37.33 -26.68 -1.97
N GLY A 772 -36.31 -27.07 -2.76
CA GLY A 772 -36.50 -27.34 -4.19
C GLY A 772 -36.99 -26.10 -4.95
N ALA A 773 -37.91 -26.28 -5.91
CA ALA A 773 -38.45 -25.21 -6.76
C ALA A 773 -39.52 -24.31 -6.10
N SER A 774 -39.80 -24.45 -4.80
CA SER A 774 -40.77 -23.61 -4.08
C SER A 774 -40.18 -22.23 -3.76
N LEU A 775 -40.29 -21.27 -4.70
CA LEU A 775 -39.65 -19.95 -4.62
C LEU A 775 -40.17 -19.06 -3.47
N ASN A 776 -41.47 -19.14 -3.15
CA ASN A 776 -42.08 -18.28 -2.12
C ASN A 776 -41.69 -18.68 -0.70
N GLU A 777 -41.70 -19.98 -0.39
CA GLU A 777 -41.27 -20.48 0.92
C GLU A 777 -39.76 -20.36 1.09
N ALA A 778 -38.98 -20.56 0.01
CA ALA A 778 -37.54 -20.37 -0.01
C ALA A 778 -37.15 -18.91 0.27
N SER A 779 -37.83 -17.93 -0.34
CA SER A 779 -37.52 -16.50 -0.19
C SER A 779 -37.73 -16.03 1.26
N GLY A 780 -38.92 -16.26 1.83
CA GLY A 780 -39.19 -15.85 3.20
C GLY A 780 -38.34 -16.60 4.24
N TYR A 781 -37.97 -17.86 3.97
CA TYR A 781 -37.03 -18.59 4.82
C TYR A 781 -35.60 -18.04 4.73
N LEU A 782 -35.13 -17.76 3.52
CA LEU A 782 -33.82 -17.16 3.28
C LEU A 782 -33.72 -15.79 3.94
N GLU A 783 -34.72 -14.93 3.83
CA GLU A 783 -34.74 -13.61 4.50
C GLU A 783 -34.61 -13.75 6.03
N ARG A 784 -35.38 -14.63 6.67
CA ARG A 784 -35.28 -14.88 8.13
C ARG A 784 -33.94 -15.48 8.56
N ARG A 785 -33.27 -16.19 7.66
CA ARG A 785 -31.97 -16.82 7.92
C ARG A 785 -30.83 -15.83 7.67
N ALA A 786 -30.91 -15.09 6.58
CA ALA A 786 -30.05 -13.97 6.23
C ALA A 786 -30.07 -12.88 7.30
N GLY A 787 -31.25 -12.48 7.78
CA GLY A 787 -31.38 -11.50 8.86
C GLY A 787 -30.71 -11.94 10.16
N ARG A 788 -30.67 -13.24 10.46
CA ARG A 788 -29.98 -13.77 11.66
C ARG A 788 -28.47 -13.91 11.49
N LEU A 789 -28.00 -14.29 10.30
CA LEU A 789 -26.58 -14.62 10.06
C LEU A 789 -25.79 -13.45 9.46
N CYS A 790 -26.38 -12.75 8.50
CA CYS A 790 -25.77 -11.62 7.81
C CYS A 790 -26.34 -10.28 8.26
N GLY A 791 -27.39 -10.25 9.08
CA GLY A 791 -27.98 -9.00 9.54
C GLY A 791 -27.01 -8.11 10.29
N ARG A 792 -26.10 -8.70 11.07
CA ARG A 792 -25.04 -7.93 11.72
C ARG A 792 -24.04 -7.36 10.71
N LEU A 793 -23.61 -8.13 9.72
CA LEU A 793 -22.69 -7.68 8.67
C LEU A 793 -23.29 -6.53 7.85
N VAL A 794 -24.58 -6.64 7.50
CA VAL A 794 -25.30 -5.57 6.80
C VAL A 794 -25.43 -4.31 7.67
N GLN A 795 -25.72 -4.45 8.97
CA GLN A 795 -25.75 -3.32 9.89
C GLN A 795 -24.37 -2.66 10.02
N ASP A 796 -23.31 -3.46 10.11
CA ASP A 796 -21.95 -2.98 10.23
C ASP A 796 -21.50 -2.23 8.95
N PHE A 797 -21.83 -2.75 7.76
CA PHE A 797 -21.65 -2.06 6.47
C PHE A 797 -22.31 -0.68 6.46
N CYS A 798 -23.57 -0.62 6.92
CA CYS A 798 -24.34 0.61 6.98
C CYS A 798 -23.78 1.61 7.98
N ALA A 799 -23.41 1.15 9.18
CA ALA A 799 -22.78 1.98 10.20
C ALA A 799 -21.38 2.44 9.79
N GLY A 800 -20.67 1.62 9.02
CA GLY A 800 -19.38 1.94 8.42
C GLY A 800 -19.47 3.13 7.47
N ALA A 801 -20.57 3.26 6.72
CA ALA A 801 -20.71 4.34 5.74
C ALA A 801 -20.71 5.73 6.39
N ALA A 802 -21.29 5.85 7.59
CA ALA A 802 -21.23 7.09 8.37
C ALA A 802 -19.80 7.42 8.79
N ARG A 803 -19.08 6.45 9.35
CA ARG A 803 -17.65 6.62 9.73
C ARG A 803 -16.78 6.95 8.54
N ALA A 804 -17.00 6.27 7.41
CA ALA A 804 -16.26 6.53 6.19
C ALA A 804 -16.55 7.93 5.63
N ALA A 805 -17.76 8.44 5.88
CA ALA A 805 -18.17 9.76 5.48
C ALA A 805 -17.63 10.88 6.37
N ASP A 806 -17.34 10.63 7.66
CA ASP A 806 -16.82 11.62 8.61
C ASP A 806 -15.53 12.30 8.11
N ALA A 807 -15.23 13.48 8.66
CA ALA A 807 -14.03 14.23 8.29
C ALA A 807 -12.76 13.38 8.47
N GLY A 808 -11.98 13.24 7.40
CA GLY A 808 -10.80 12.38 7.36
C GLY A 808 -11.09 10.91 6.99
N GLY A 809 -12.35 10.46 6.96
CA GLY A 809 -12.73 9.11 6.52
C GLY A 809 -12.61 8.89 5.00
N PRO A 810 -12.58 7.64 4.50
CA PRO A 810 -12.33 7.33 3.09
C PRO A 810 -13.29 7.98 2.08
N LEU A 811 -14.60 8.02 2.35
CA LEU A 811 -15.56 8.70 1.48
C LEU A 811 -15.35 10.22 1.49
N TRP A 812 -14.97 10.78 2.66
CA TRP A 812 -14.62 12.19 2.75
C TRP A 812 -13.36 12.49 1.95
N GLN A 813 -12.33 11.66 2.07
CA GLN A 813 -11.07 11.80 1.34
C GLN A 813 -11.31 11.72 -0.18
N ALA A 814 -12.11 10.76 -0.64
CA ALA A 814 -12.49 10.59 -2.03
C ALA A 814 -13.16 11.86 -2.61
N ARG A 815 -14.20 12.36 -1.92
CA ARG A 815 -14.89 13.59 -2.33
C ARG A 815 -13.94 14.78 -2.30
N THR A 816 -13.20 14.97 -1.22
CA THR A 816 -12.29 16.11 -1.02
C THR A 816 -11.15 16.11 -2.05
N ALA A 817 -10.59 14.94 -2.39
CA ALA A 817 -9.51 14.82 -3.36
C ALA A 817 -9.85 15.42 -4.73
N LEU A 818 -11.10 15.33 -5.16
CA LEU A 818 -11.60 15.95 -6.39
C LEU A 818 -12.16 17.36 -6.12
N CYS A 819 -13.10 17.47 -5.18
CA CYS A 819 -13.93 18.66 -5.03
C CYS A 819 -13.21 19.84 -4.39
N ALA A 820 -12.15 19.63 -3.59
CA ALA A 820 -11.40 20.73 -2.98
C ALA A 820 -10.83 21.68 -4.05
N GLU A 821 -10.36 21.13 -5.16
CA GLU A 821 -9.79 21.89 -6.27
C GLU A 821 -10.84 22.22 -7.35
N ALA A 822 -11.74 21.29 -7.66
CA ALA A 822 -12.58 21.39 -8.86
C ALA A 822 -13.95 22.06 -8.65
N SER A 823 -14.50 22.07 -7.42
CA SER A 823 -15.93 22.40 -7.21
C SER A 823 -16.28 23.89 -7.38
N ARG A 824 -15.29 24.79 -7.31
CA ARG A 824 -15.53 26.24 -7.44
C ARG A 824 -16.14 26.57 -8.80
N GLY A 825 -17.29 27.23 -8.79
CA GLY A 825 -18.03 27.62 -10.00
C GLY A 825 -18.77 26.48 -10.71
N ARG A 826 -18.80 25.27 -10.13
CA ARG A 826 -19.47 24.08 -10.71
C ARG A 826 -20.62 23.60 -9.83
N ALA A 827 -21.66 23.07 -10.46
CA ALA A 827 -22.77 22.45 -9.74
C ALA A 827 -22.39 21.02 -9.35
N VAL A 828 -22.31 20.74 -8.04
CA VAL A 828 -22.05 19.39 -7.50
C VAL A 828 -23.37 18.68 -7.23
N SER A 829 -23.56 17.50 -7.81
CA SER A 829 -24.74 16.66 -7.63
C SER A 829 -24.33 15.24 -7.24
N VAL A 830 -25.22 14.53 -6.55
CA VAL A 830 -25.03 13.13 -6.13
C VAL A 830 -26.05 12.27 -6.87
N LEU A 831 -25.60 11.13 -7.40
CA LEU A 831 -26.41 10.05 -7.94
C LEU A 831 -26.09 8.78 -7.16
N SER A 832 -27.09 8.04 -6.72
CA SER A 832 -26.88 6.72 -6.09
C SER A 832 -27.76 5.65 -6.72
N PHE A 833 -27.21 4.45 -6.83
CA PHE A 833 -27.92 3.24 -7.22
C PHE A 833 -28.03 2.27 -6.04
N GLY A 834 -29.24 1.76 -5.77
CA GLY A 834 -29.46 0.67 -4.82
C GLY A 834 -28.92 0.97 -3.43
N THR A 835 -28.14 0.03 -2.90
CA THR A 835 -27.48 0.14 -1.59
C THR A 835 -26.41 1.24 -1.52
N GLY A 836 -25.93 1.75 -2.66
CA GLY A 836 -25.04 2.91 -2.73
C GLY A 836 -25.65 4.18 -2.14
N SER A 837 -26.99 4.24 -1.99
CA SER A 837 -27.69 5.35 -1.31
C SER A 837 -27.25 5.52 0.14
N ILE A 838 -26.83 4.46 0.83
CA ILE A 838 -26.40 4.52 2.23
C ILE A 838 -25.16 5.42 2.37
N ALA A 839 -24.15 5.20 1.53
CA ALA A 839 -22.94 6.03 1.46
C ALA A 839 -23.24 7.45 0.94
N ALA A 840 -24.10 7.57 -0.07
CA ALA A 840 -24.51 8.85 -0.63
C ALA A 840 -25.20 9.76 0.40
N LEU A 841 -26.14 9.19 1.19
CA LEU A 841 -26.88 9.91 2.23
C LEU A 841 -25.98 10.29 3.40
N ALA A 842 -25.03 9.42 3.78
CA ALA A 842 -24.03 9.75 4.80
C ALA A 842 -23.16 10.95 4.38
N GLN A 843 -22.66 10.97 3.13
CA GLN A 843 -21.91 12.10 2.59
C GLN A 843 -22.74 13.38 2.45
N HIS A 844 -24.00 13.27 2.01
CA HIS A 844 -24.92 14.42 1.94
C HIS A 844 -25.04 15.13 3.29
N ARG A 845 -25.24 14.37 4.39
CA ARG A 845 -25.34 14.96 5.74
C ARG A 845 -24.11 15.76 6.12
N LEU A 846 -22.91 15.25 5.81
CA LEU A 846 -21.67 15.98 6.09
C LEU A 846 -21.46 17.19 5.18
N MET A 847 -21.82 17.08 3.89
CA MET A 847 -21.75 18.20 2.95
C MET A 847 -22.66 19.36 3.40
N ARG A 848 -23.85 19.04 3.93
CA ARG A 848 -24.74 20.03 4.53
C ARG A 848 -24.10 20.71 5.75
N GLN A 849 -23.52 19.94 6.67
CA GLN A 849 -22.90 20.47 7.89
C GLN A 849 -21.70 21.37 7.59
N SER A 850 -20.86 20.98 6.63
CA SER A 850 -19.64 21.70 6.27
C SER A 850 -19.85 22.85 5.28
N GLY A 851 -20.95 22.85 4.53
CA GLY A 851 -21.27 23.86 3.52
C GLY A 851 -20.32 23.91 2.31
N ASN A 852 -19.38 22.95 2.17
CA ASN A 852 -18.33 23.02 1.16
C ASN A 852 -18.00 21.65 0.49
N PRO A 853 -18.33 21.46 -0.82
CA PRO A 853 -19.16 22.33 -1.65
C PRO A 853 -20.66 22.10 -1.37
N PRO A 854 -21.52 23.10 -1.62
CA PRO A 854 -22.97 22.95 -1.47
C PRO A 854 -23.52 21.96 -2.51
N LEU A 855 -24.34 21.01 -2.06
CA LEU A 855 -24.99 20.05 -2.92
C LEU A 855 -26.17 20.70 -3.67
N HIS A 856 -26.20 20.57 -4.99
CA HIS A 856 -27.30 21.10 -5.82
C HIS A 856 -28.46 20.11 -5.95
N ARG A 857 -28.15 18.83 -6.16
CA ARG A 857 -29.15 17.78 -6.40
C ARG A 857 -28.74 16.47 -5.76
N LEU A 858 -29.73 15.77 -5.22
CA LEU A 858 -29.62 14.41 -4.72
C LEU A 858 -30.55 13.53 -5.58
N LEU A 859 -29.95 12.64 -6.37
CA LEU A 859 -30.62 11.77 -7.35
C LEU A 859 -30.53 10.33 -6.83
N LEU A 860 -31.68 9.72 -6.52
CA LEU A 860 -31.75 8.41 -5.89
C LEU A 860 -32.46 7.40 -6.82
N VAL A 861 -31.78 6.33 -7.23
CA VAL A 861 -32.35 5.26 -8.07
C VAL A 861 -32.41 3.96 -7.27
N GLY A 862 -33.62 3.49 -6.96
CA GLY A 862 -33.82 2.27 -6.16
C GLY A 862 -33.21 2.36 -4.76
N ALA A 863 -33.19 3.56 -4.16
CA ALA A 863 -32.46 3.81 -2.92
C ALA A 863 -33.04 3.07 -1.69
N ILE A 864 -32.13 2.67 -0.80
CA ILE A 864 -32.40 2.00 0.47
C ILE A 864 -32.14 2.95 1.64
N GLY A 865 -32.86 2.73 2.74
CA GLY A 865 -32.73 3.49 3.99
C GLY A 865 -33.70 4.66 4.13
N PRO A 866 -33.76 5.29 5.32
CA PRO A 866 -34.69 6.39 5.58
C PRO A 866 -34.33 7.63 4.75
N ARG A 867 -35.36 8.29 4.22
CA ARG A 867 -35.18 9.50 3.41
C ARG A 867 -34.91 10.68 4.33
N PRO A 868 -34.01 11.61 3.96
CA PRO A 868 -33.78 12.80 4.76
C PRO A 868 -35.08 13.62 4.80
N PRO A 869 -35.54 14.08 5.97
CA PRO A 869 -36.64 15.03 6.07
C PRO A 869 -36.29 16.35 5.36
N ALA A 870 -37.30 17.19 5.12
CA ALA A 870 -37.15 18.41 4.30
C ALA A 870 -36.10 19.39 4.85
N ASP A 871 -35.93 19.43 6.17
CA ASP A 871 -34.88 20.20 6.84
C ASP A 871 -33.49 19.58 6.62
N GLU A 872 -33.36 18.25 6.57
CA GLU A 872 -32.11 17.53 6.23
C GLU A 872 -31.66 17.69 4.78
N LEU A 873 -32.57 18.02 3.87
CA LEU A 873 -32.25 18.30 2.46
C LEU A 873 -31.56 19.65 2.24
N GLY A 874 -31.85 20.64 3.08
CA GLY A 874 -31.32 22.00 2.92
C GLY A 874 -31.71 22.60 1.56
N SER A 875 -30.74 23.12 0.81
CA SER A 875 -30.94 23.70 -0.53
C SER A 875 -30.91 22.67 -1.67
N ALA A 876 -30.58 21.41 -1.39
CA ALA A 876 -30.46 20.37 -2.40
C ALA A 876 -31.84 19.90 -2.90
N ARG A 877 -32.00 19.77 -4.22
CA ARG A 877 -33.23 19.22 -4.82
C ARG A 877 -33.18 17.69 -4.87
N LEU A 878 -34.13 17.03 -4.21
CA LEU A 878 -34.29 15.57 -4.26
C LEU A 878 -35.06 15.15 -5.51
N ARG A 879 -34.59 14.11 -6.20
CA ARG A 879 -35.37 13.33 -7.17
C ARG A 879 -35.14 11.85 -6.94
N GLU A 880 -36.21 11.09 -6.81
CA GLU A 880 -36.17 9.65 -6.52
C GLU A 880 -36.89 8.87 -7.63
N TRP A 881 -36.24 7.80 -8.10
CA TRP A 881 -36.78 6.83 -9.04
C TRP A 881 -36.90 5.48 -8.31
N ARG A 882 -38.13 4.97 -8.20
CA ARG A 882 -38.42 3.72 -7.49
C ARG A 882 -38.53 2.55 -8.45
N LEU A 883 -37.91 1.43 -8.08
CA LEU A 883 -38.00 0.19 -8.84
C LEU A 883 -39.44 -0.33 -8.84
N PRO A 884 -39.92 -0.97 -9.91
CA PRO A 884 -41.23 -1.65 -9.90
C PRO A 884 -41.23 -2.88 -8.98
N ASP A 885 -42.43 -3.28 -8.53
CA ASP A 885 -42.64 -4.57 -7.86
C ASP A 885 -42.21 -5.74 -8.80
N ALA A 886 -41.42 -6.69 -8.28
CA ALA A 886 -40.60 -7.58 -9.11
C ALA A 886 -41.37 -8.74 -9.76
N ALA A 887 -40.97 -9.10 -10.98
CA ALA A 887 -40.91 -10.49 -11.43
C ALA A 887 -39.46 -10.78 -11.90
N GLU A 888 -38.72 -11.50 -11.07
CA GLU A 888 -37.41 -12.15 -11.33
C GLU A 888 -36.29 -11.32 -11.95
N ILE A 889 -35.43 -10.67 -11.14
CA ILE A 889 -34.10 -10.24 -11.60
C ILE A 889 -33.07 -10.21 -10.46
N GLY A 890 -31.95 -10.95 -10.58
CA GLY A 890 -30.70 -10.59 -9.89
C GLY A 890 -29.90 -11.66 -9.14
N ALA A 891 -30.28 -12.94 -9.22
CA ALA A 891 -29.45 -14.14 -8.96
C ALA A 891 -28.91 -14.41 -7.54
N LEU A 892 -29.81 -14.48 -6.56
CA LEU A 892 -29.68 -15.48 -5.49
C LEU A 892 -30.61 -16.65 -5.85
N PRO A 893 -30.11 -17.88 -6.10
CA PRO A 893 -30.92 -18.99 -6.62
C PRO A 893 -32.19 -19.36 -5.82
N ALA A 894 -32.29 -18.92 -4.58
CA ALA A 894 -33.42 -19.16 -3.68
C ALA A 894 -34.21 -17.89 -3.30
N TYR A 895 -33.92 -16.74 -3.94
CA TYR A 895 -34.51 -15.43 -3.63
C TYR A 895 -35.20 -14.81 -4.85
N ALA A 896 -36.44 -14.37 -4.70
CA ALA A 896 -37.23 -13.76 -5.76
C ALA A 896 -36.99 -12.23 -5.96
N GLY A 897 -36.29 -11.57 -5.02
CA GLY A 897 -35.94 -10.15 -5.08
C GLY A 897 -34.49 -9.87 -5.48
N ASP A 898 -34.06 -8.61 -5.35
CA ASP A 898 -32.65 -8.22 -5.54
C ASP A 898 -31.91 -8.06 -4.20
N TRP A 899 -30.59 -7.90 -4.24
CA TRP A 899 -29.77 -7.70 -3.04
C TRP A 899 -30.21 -6.51 -2.19
N GLY A 900 -30.77 -5.48 -2.83
CA GLY A 900 -31.24 -4.29 -2.16
C GLY A 900 -32.47 -4.54 -1.29
N ASP A 901 -33.44 -5.29 -1.81
CA ASP A 901 -34.62 -5.71 -1.04
C ASP A 901 -34.23 -6.54 0.18
N LEU A 902 -33.28 -7.47 0.00
CA LEU A 902 -32.78 -8.30 1.08
C LEU A 902 -32.12 -7.44 2.18
N VAL A 903 -31.25 -6.51 1.80
CA VAL A 903 -30.62 -5.56 2.74
C VAL A 903 -31.68 -4.76 3.49
N GLN A 904 -32.72 -4.29 2.79
CA GLN A 904 -33.80 -3.54 3.41
C GLN A 904 -34.65 -4.38 4.38
N ALA A 905 -34.99 -5.61 4.00
CA ALA A 905 -35.73 -6.55 4.85
C ALA A 905 -34.95 -6.87 6.14
N VAL A 906 -33.64 -7.06 6.02
CA VAL A 906 -32.72 -7.33 7.13
C VAL A 906 -32.64 -6.15 8.12
N GLN A 907 -32.82 -4.91 7.66
CA GLN A 907 -32.77 -3.72 8.50
C GLN A 907 -34.03 -3.52 9.37
N ASN A 908 -35.07 -4.35 9.23
CA ASN A 908 -36.38 -4.15 9.86
C ASN A 908 -37.00 -2.76 9.59
N ALA A 909 -36.54 -2.06 8.55
CA ALA A 909 -37.21 -0.88 8.05
C ALA A 909 -38.47 -1.38 7.34
N GLY A 910 -39.67 -0.96 7.78
CA GLY A 910 -40.93 -1.36 7.17
C GLY A 910 -40.83 -1.34 5.64
N ALA A 911 -41.30 -2.40 4.98
CA ALA A 911 -41.09 -2.61 3.56
C ALA A 911 -41.53 -1.37 2.75
N GLY A 912 -40.66 -0.92 1.83
CA GLY A 912 -41.08 -0.08 0.72
C GLY A 912 -39.97 0.75 0.05
N PRO A 913 -39.14 0.16 -0.84
CA PRO A 913 -38.43 0.92 -1.88
C PRO A 913 -39.00 0.67 -3.29
N ARG A 914 -39.87 -0.34 -3.45
CA ARG A 914 -40.52 -0.65 -4.73
C ARG A 914 -41.85 0.10 -4.85
N ALA A 915 -42.23 0.38 -6.09
CA ALA A 915 -43.43 1.10 -6.42
C ALA A 915 -44.60 0.10 -6.56
N GLY A 916 -45.68 0.33 -5.82
CA GLY A 916 -46.86 -0.54 -5.80
C GLY A 916 -47.49 -0.76 -7.19
N ASP A 917 -48.24 -1.85 -7.32
CA ASP A 917 -49.07 -2.16 -8.50
C ASP A 917 -49.90 -0.93 -8.93
N GLY A 918 -49.68 -0.46 -10.16
CA GLY A 918 -50.36 0.72 -10.73
C GLY A 918 -49.54 2.02 -10.76
N SER A 919 -48.30 2.01 -10.25
CA SER A 919 -47.41 3.19 -10.23
C SER A 919 -46.82 3.61 -11.59
N GLY A 920 -46.98 2.80 -12.64
CA GLY A 920 -46.51 3.12 -14.00
C GLY A 920 -44.98 3.28 -14.14
N SER A 921 -44.18 2.73 -13.21
CA SER A 921 -42.71 2.82 -13.29
C SER A 921 -42.18 2.19 -14.57
N THR A 922 -41.46 2.98 -15.38
CA THR A 922 -40.82 2.55 -16.64
C THR A 922 -39.39 2.07 -16.44
N LEU A 923 -38.93 1.99 -15.18
CA LEU A 923 -37.58 1.54 -14.87
C LEU A 923 -37.44 0.03 -15.04
N PRO A 924 -36.24 -0.46 -15.36
CA PRO A 924 -35.91 -1.87 -15.24
C PRO A 924 -36.16 -2.37 -13.81
N GLY A 925 -36.62 -3.62 -13.66
CA GLY A 925 -36.88 -4.23 -12.34
C GLY A 925 -35.63 -4.57 -11.50
N SER A 926 -34.43 -4.09 -11.91
CA SER A 926 -33.16 -4.32 -11.21
C SER A 926 -32.23 -3.13 -11.29
N ILE A 927 -31.38 -3.00 -10.27
CA ILE A 927 -30.30 -2.00 -10.23
C ILE A 927 -29.33 -2.16 -11.41
N ALA A 928 -28.93 -3.38 -11.74
CA ALA A 928 -28.05 -3.64 -12.88
C ALA A 928 -28.62 -3.12 -14.20
N GLY A 929 -29.93 -3.28 -14.42
CA GLY A 929 -30.61 -2.70 -15.59
C GLY A 929 -30.64 -1.18 -15.55
N CYS A 930 -30.94 -0.59 -14.39
CA CYS A 930 -30.98 0.87 -14.23
C CYS A 930 -29.63 1.55 -14.52
N CYS A 931 -28.51 0.89 -14.23
CA CYS A 931 -27.17 1.43 -14.49
C CYS A 931 -26.86 1.60 -16.00
N VAL A 932 -27.61 0.96 -16.88
CA VAL A 932 -27.40 0.99 -18.33
C VAL A 932 -28.61 1.48 -19.13
N GLU A 933 -29.76 1.69 -18.49
CA GLU A 933 -31.02 2.09 -19.13
C GLU A 933 -30.93 3.48 -19.78
N PRO A 934 -30.94 3.58 -21.12
CA PRO A 934 -30.78 4.87 -21.80
C PRO A 934 -31.84 5.90 -21.43
N ALA A 935 -33.11 5.50 -21.22
CA ALA A 935 -34.17 6.44 -20.88
C ALA A 935 -33.88 7.14 -19.54
N LEU A 936 -33.54 6.36 -18.51
CA LEU A 936 -33.17 6.85 -17.17
C LEU A 936 -31.90 7.71 -17.22
N LEU A 937 -30.84 7.24 -17.88
CA LEU A 937 -29.57 7.97 -17.92
C LEU A 937 -29.70 9.31 -18.68
N ASN A 938 -30.46 9.36 -19.76
CA ASN A 938 -30.75 10.60 -20.49
C ASN A 938 -31.66 11.55 -19.69
N GLU A 939 -32.59 11.01 -18.89
CA GLU A 939 -33.37 11.79 -17.94
C GLU A 939 -32.48 12.42 -16.86
N ILE A 940 -31.53 11.67 -16.30
CA ILE A 940 -30.53 12.18 -15.34
C ILE A 940 -29.73 13.34 -15.95
N VAL A 941 -29.24 13.18 -17.19
CA VAL A 941 -28.55 14.26 -17.92
C VAL A 941 -29.45 15.50 -18.07
N THR A 942 -30.73 15.29 -18.38
CA THR A 942 -31.72 16.37 -18.50
C THR A 942 -31.93 17.11 -17.19
N VAL A 943 -32.03 16.37 -16.08
CA VAL A 943 -32.19 16.93 -14.73
C VAL A 943 -30.98 17.74 -14.30
N LEU A 944 -29.77 17.27 -14.60
CA LEU A 944 -28.52 17.96 -14.25
C LEU A 944 -28.36 19.25 -15.05
N LYS A 945 -28.57 19.19 -16.37
CA LYS A 945 -28.31 20.32 -17.30
C LYS A 945 -29.50 21.26 -17.49
N GLY A 946 -30.70 20.84 -17.12
CA GLY A 946 -31.95 21.55 -17.44
C GLY A 946 -32.41 21.42 -18.90
N ARG A 947 -31.76 20.58 -19.71
CA ARG A 947 -32.12 20.32 -21.12
C ARG A 947 -31.72 18.92 -21.56
N ALA A 948 -32.48 18.34 -22.49
CA ALA A 948 -32.21 17.02 -23.03
C ALA A 948 -30.83 16.95 -23.75
N PRO A 949 -30.15 15.79 -23.72
CA PRO A 949 -28.96 15.57 -24.55
C PRO A 949 -29.32 15.59 -26.04
N SER A 950 -28.36 15.99 -26.88
CA SER A 950 -28.53 15.88 -28.34
C SER A 950 -28.42 14.43 -28.80
N ALA A 951 -28.91 14.12 -30.01
CA ALA A 951 -28.86 12.77 -30.58
C ALA A 951 -27.45 12.15 -30.69
N GLN A 952 -26.41 12.99 -30.77
CA GLN A 952 -25.01 12.58 -30.80
C GLN A 952 -24.40 12.38 -29.40
N ARG A 953 -25.06 12.88 -28.36
CA ARG A 953 -24.57 12.89 -26.97
C ARG A 953 -25.48 12.13 -26.00
N GLN A 954 -26.51 11.45 -26.50
CA GLN A 954 -27.42 10.66 -25.67
C GLN A 954 -26.88 9.25 -25.44
N PHE A 955 -27.21 8.68 -24.28
CA PHE A 955 -27.06 7.25 -24.02
C PHE A 955 -27.89 6.45 -25.03
N ARG A 956 -27.37 5.30 -25.47
CA ARG A 956 -27.99 4.42 -26.46
C ARG A 956 -28.08 2.99 -25.89
N PRO A 957 -29.02 2.16 -26.37
CA PRO A 957 -29.11 0.76 -25.95
C PRO A 957 -27.77 0.02 -26.15
N VAL A 958 -27.42 -0.81 -25.17
CA VAL A 958 -26.18 -1.61 -25.11
C VAL A 958 -26.21 -2.83 -26.03
#